data_AF-A0A2V5IEN4-F1
#
_entry.id   AF-A0A2V5IEN4-F1
#
_cell.length_a   1.000
_cell.length_b   1.000
_cell.length_c   1.000
_cell.angle_alpha   90.00
_cell.angle_beta   90.00
_cell.angle_gamma   90.00
#
_symmetry.space_group_name_H-M   'P 1'
#
loop_
_entity.id
_entity.type
_entity.pdbx_description
1 polymer ?
#
loop_
_entity_poly.entity_id
_entity_poly.type
_entity_poly.pdbx_seq_one_letter_code
_entity_poly.pdbx_strand_id
1 'polypeptide(L)'
;MNNRWLWHILPLALLLLLQAFLVECNDQVEDLSSTIDAVHDSQTPFVQSSSRSEDAEVPLGQERVEHALRILRDAKLSVVAPDTKPSGLVGYAWYYAQEAFRILFMNAPSSSADGHHRPSKPKMHPDVAKAVHELTVAAEEAHNADAMFLLAEMNFYGNFTHARDFPRAFHWYQALASATGNSTAQYMLGFMYGTGVGGAVERDQAKSLLYHTFAAEAGNTRSEMTLAYRHHQGVGAPRDCDQATYYYKQVADKAIAYLRSGPPGGQSMIRESYRWADEEGGVYGEGASVSTAGLRDSAHSGADANLEDVLEYLDLMSRKGELKATFSLGKMYYEGGRGLPRNFRRAMRYFKQVTRRYWNPDGAVNPNHPQGIEKLAAKAAGHVGLMYLRGEGVEQNFATASSWFRRGLANGDALCQHELGLMYLHGYGVTPDAFRAASYFRSAADQDFPAAETRLGALFLDQGDVPTATKYFELAARWGSMEAFYYLAELSNNGVGRKRHCAMAASYYKMVAERAEAIHSSFEEANTAYESGDKERALIPAMMAAEQGYEHAQSNVAFLLDEQRSLVSLDSILPGAAKKSRPALLRNAALALIYWTRSAKQANIDSLIKMGDYYLSGTGIAADAEKASTCYHTAAEAHYSAQAYWNLGWMHENGVAVDQDFHMAKRYYDLALETSPEAYLPVKLSLLKLRMRGYWNWLTNGDINPIQEEEAAKPHRTFKEWIAAFIENDEEEEANYRAQLYKRGEDEEDDLMSAGRGLDERHNHDDGYYDDLDLDIDESVLEGLIIVGLAATLLILVYMRQQRNRQRPDGENLAVAGGNGNGVGNGNGVGNGNGFGDRGFFPRPGDPEFAQWAAGGVGH
;
A
#
# COMPACT_ATOMS: atom_id res chain seq x y z
N MET A 1 -32.46 -36.36 47.33
CA MET A 1 -31.31 -35.61 47.89
C MET A 1 -30.12 -35.88 46.97
N ASN A 2 -29.99 -35.14 45.86
CA ASN A 2 -29.21 -33.90 45.72
C ASN A 2 -27.70 -34.06 45.89
N ASN A 3 -27.02 -34.68 44.90
CA ASN A 3 -25.60 -34.43 44.66
C ASN A 3 -25.44 -33.22 43.71
N ARG A 4 -25.88 -32.04 44.17
CA ARG A 4 -25.65 -30.75 43.49
C ARG A 4 -24.24 -30.18 43.75
N TRP A 5 -23.46 -30.80 44.62
CA TRP A 5 -22.12 -30.29 45.00
C TRP A 5 -21.03 -30.67 43.98
N LEU A 6 -21.21 -31.77 43.23
CA LEU A 6 -20.24 -32.23 42.21
C LEU A 6 -20.11 -31.28 41.01
N TRP A 7 -21.18 -30.56 40.65
CA TRP A 7 -21.17 -29.58 39.54
C TRP A 7 -20.49 -28.25 39.91
N HIS A 8 -20.34 -27.95 41.20
CA HIS A 8 -19.60 -26.78 41.67
C HIS A 8 -18.10 -27.06 41.91
N ILE A 9 -17.73 -28.33 42.10
CA ILE A 9 -16.33 -28.74 42.26
C ILE A 9 -15.65 -28.95 40.90
N LEU A 10 -16.40 -29.37 39.88
CA LEU A 10 -15.88 -29.57 38.52
C LEU A 10 -15.14 -28.35 37.93
N PRO A 11 -15.65 -27.10 37.99
CA PRO A 11 -14.91 -25.95 37.50
C PRO A 11 -13.69 -25.63 38.38
N LEU A 12 -13.75 -25.87 39.70
CA LEU A 12 -12.63 -25.66 40.62
C LEU A 12 -11.51 -26.69 40.44
N ALA A 13 -11.87 -27.95 40.15
CA ALA A 13 -10.94 -29.02 39.82
C ALA A 13 -10.32 -28.84 38.43
N LEU A 14 -11.07 -28.31 37.46
CA LEU A 14 -10.55 -27.95 36.14
C LEU A 14 -9.59 -26.76 36.22
N LEU A 15 -9.87 -25.80 37.11
CA LEU A 15 -9.02 -24.63 37.38
C LEU A 15 -7.74 -25.02 38.13
N LEU A 16 -7.80 -25.99 39.05
CA LEU A 16 -6.63 -26.58 39.70
C LEU A 16 -5.79 -27.48 38.77
N LEU A 17 -6.43 -28.20 37.83
CA LEU A 17 -5.73 -28.95 36.77
C LEU A 17 -5.04 -28.00 35.77
N LEU A 18 -5.68 -26.88 35.42
CA LEU A 18 -5.06 -25.81 34.63
C LEU A 18 -3.88 -25.15 35.35
N GLN A 19 -3.97 -24.96 36.68
CA GLN A 19 -2.84 -24.49 37.49
C GLN A 19 -1.70 -25.51 37.58
N ALA A 20 -1.99 -26.81 37.65
CA ALA A 20 -0.97 -27.85 37.65
C ALA A 20 -0.24 -27.96 36.30
N PHE A 21 -0.96 -27.88 35.18
CA PHE A 21 -0.37 -27.84 33.84
C PHE A 21 0.45 -26.56 33.58
N LEU A 22 0.10 -25.43 34.21
CA LEU A 22 0.86 -24.18 34.12
C LEU A 22 2.21 -24.23 34.86
N VAL A 23 2.34 -25.06 35.91
CA VAL A 23 3.60 -25.21 36.65
C VAL A 23 4.54 -26.19 35.95
N GLU A 24 4.02 -27.26 35.33
CA GLU A 24 4.85 -28.21 34.56
C GLU A 24 5.27 -27.69 33.16
N CYS A 25 4.53 -26.74 32.57
CA CYS A 25 4.98 -26.10 31.31
C CYS A 25 6.05 -25.03 31.50
N ASN A 26 6.23 -24.49 32.71
CA ASN A 26 7.23 -23.44 32.94
C ASN A 26 8.67 -23.98 32.99
N ASP A 27 8.84 -25.28 33.29
CA ASP A 27 10.15 -25.95 33.30
C ASP A 27 10.59 -26.47 31.92
N GLN A 28 9.76 -26.38 30.88
CA GLN A 28 10.13 -26.78 29.50
C GLN A 28 10.26 -25.63 28.50
N VAL A 29 10.00 -24.38 28.91
CA VAL A 29 10.07 -23.21 28.01
C VAL A 29 11.41 -22.44 28.14
N GLU A 30 12.24 -22.73 29.14
CA GLU A 30 13.59 -22.14 29.24
C GLU A 30 14.62 -22.73 28.26
N ASP A 31 14.32 -23.86 27.59
CA ASP A 31 15.26 -24.54 26.67
C ASP A 31 15.00 -24.30 25.17
N LEU A 32 14.13 -23.35 24.81
CA LEU A 32 13.89 -22.93 23.42
C LEU A 32 14.35 -21.48 23.17
N SER A 33 15.51 -21.11 23.72
CA SER A 33 16.30 -20.02 23.15
C SER A 33 17.03 -20.55 21.92
N SER A 34 16.41 -20.41 20.76
CA SER A 34 17.10 -20.65 19.49
C SER A 34 18.22 -19.62 19.36
N THR A 35 19.45 -20.08 19.59
CA THR A 35 20.67 -19.39 19.16
C THR A 35 20.73 -19.52 17.64
N ILE A 36 20.06 -18.62 16.94
CA ILE A 36 20.23 -18.45 15.51
C ILE A 36 21.51 -17.64 15.34
N ASP A 37 22.57 -18.31 14.86
CA ASP A 37 23.71 -17.62 14.25
C ASP A 37 23.13 -16.62 13.25
N ALA A 38 23.44 -15.32 13.43
CA ALA A 38 23.04 -14.29 12.50
C ALA A 38 23.61 -14.65 11.12
N VAL A 39 22.78 -15.28 10.30
CA VAL A 39 23.08 -15.55 8.91
C VAL A 39 23.18 -14.18 8.25
N HIS A 40 24.38 -13.90 7.79
CA HIS A 40 24.72 -12.86 6.85
C HIS A 40 23.60 -12.61 5.84
N ASP A 41 23.07 -11.40 5.81
CA ASP A 41 22.90 -10.70 4.55
C ASP A 41 23.00 -9.18 4.74
N SER A 42 24.20 -8.69 4.46
CA SER A 42 24.45 -7.33 3.96
C SER A 42 25.67 -7.45 3.06
N GLN A 43 25.47 -8.07 1.89
CA GLN A 43 26.42 -7.92 0.79
C GLN A 43 26.35 -6.47 0.29
N THR A 44 27.02 -5.58 1.00
CA THR A 44 27.76 -4.53 0.30
C THR A 44 29.03 -5.20 -0.21
N PRO A 45 29.41 -5.06 -1.49
CA PRO A 45 30.66 -5.61 -1.96
C PRO A 45 31.78 -4.83 -1.27
N PHE A 46 32.32 -5.39 -0.19
CA PHE A 46 33.65 -5.07 0.26
C PHE A 46 34.57 -5.32 -0.93
N VAL A 47 35.12 -4.24 -1.49
CA VAL A 47 36.21 -4.32 -2.45
C VAL A 47 37.36 -5.03 -1.75
N GLN A 48 37.51 -6.33 -2.01
CA GLN A 48 38.73 -7.06 -1.73
C GLN A 48 39.81 -6.54 -2.69
N SER A 49 40.54 -5.50 -2.28
CA SER A 49 41.85 -5.21 -2.84
C SER A 49 42.82 -6.31 -2.36
N SER A 50 42.87 -7.41 -3.09
CA SER A 50 43.99 -8.35 -2.99
C SER A 50 45.20 -7.76 -3.71
N SER A 51 45.99 -6.99 -2.97
CA SER A 51 47.39 -6.74 -3.32
C SER A 51 48.24 -6.96 -2.07
N ARG A 52 48.89 -8.13 -2.02
CA ARG A 52 50.08 -8.34 -1.20
C ARG A 52 51.15 -7.35 -1.64
N SER A 53 51.41 -6.33 -0.82
CA SER A 53 52.64 -5.56 -0.86
C SER A 53 52.90 -4.96 0.52
N GLU A 54 53.86 -5.56 1.22
CA GLU A 54 54.87 -4.97 2.10
C GLU A 54 54.45 -3.88 3.10
N ASP A 55 54.45 -4.25 4.39
CA ASP A 55 54.73 -3.46 5.60
C ASP A 55 54.50 -1.93 5.50
N ALA A 56 53.23 -1.52 5.41
CA ALA A 56 52.82 -0.17 5.78
C ALA A 56 52.34 -0.19 7.24
N GLU A 57 52.90 0.69 8.09
CA GLU A 57 52.45 0.89 9.47
C GLU A 57 50.92 1.05 9.50
N VAL A 58 50.22 0.09 10.12
CA VAL A 58 48.76 0.18 10.27
C VAL A 58 48.47 1.41 11.14
N PRO A 59 47.61 2.35 10.69
CA PRO A 59 47.28 3.53 11.49
C PRO A 59 46.68 3.07 12.83
N LEU A 60 47.18 3.60 13.95
CA LEU A 60 46.76 3.25 15.31
C LEU A 60 45.23 3.25 15.51
N GLY A 61 44.51 4.07 14.76
CA GLY A 61 43.04 4.13 14.77
C GLY A 61 42.34 2.94 14.10
N GLN A 62 42.93 2.35 13.06
CA GLN A 62 42.31 1.24 12.31
C GLN A 62 42.29 -0.05 13.15
N GLU A 63 43.36 -0.33 13.90
CA GLU A 63 43.43 -1.48 14.81
C GLU A 63 42.32 -1.45 15.86
N ARG A 64 42.00 -0.25 16.38
CA ARG A 64 40.91 -0.04 17.34
C ARG A 64 39.53 -0.25 16.73
N VAL A 65 39.31 0.20 15.49
CA VAL A 65 38.06 -0.05 14.76
C VAL A 65 37.85 -1.56 14.54
N GLU A 66 38.90 -2.26 14.10
CA GLU A 66 38.82 -3.71 13.93
C GLU A 66 38.58 -4.45 15.24
N HIS A 67 39.20 -3.99 16.34
CA HIS A 67 38.96 -4.53 17.67
C HIS A 67 37.50 -4.31 18.11
N ALA A 68 36.96 -3.11 17.91
CA ALA A 68 35.57 -2.80 18.20
C ALA A 68 34.60 -3.67 17.36
N LEU A 69 34.87 -3.85 16.06
CA LEU A 69 34.08 -4.72 15.20
C LEU A 69 34.12 -6.18 15.63
N ARG A 70 35.28 -6.67 16.10
CA ARG A 70 35.39 -8.01 16.69
C ARG A 70 34.51 -8.16 17.93
N ILE A 71 34.55 -7.19 18.85
CA ILE A 71 33.67 -7.16 20.03
C ILE A 71 32.19 -7.19 19.63
N LEU A 72 31.79 -6.42 18.62
CA LEU A 72 30.40 -6.39 18.15
C LEU A 72 29.96 -7.71 17.49
N ARG A 73 30.86 -8.41 16.79
CA ARG A 73 30.58 -9.73 16.21
C ARG A 73 30.46 -10.82 17.27
N ASP A 74 31.31 -10.77 18.29
CA ASP A 74 31.33 -11.77 19.36
C ASP A 74 30.18 -11.57 20.37
N ALA A 75 29.60 -10.36 20.41
CA ALA A 75 28.42 -10.06 21.21
C ALA A 75 27.20 -10.83 20.67
N LYS A 76 26.90 -11.98 21.28
CA LYS A 76 25.63 -12.70 21.10
C LYS A 76 24.49 -11.88 21.70
N LEU A 77 23.99 -10.91 20.94
CA LEU A 77 22.88 -10.08 21.36
C LEU A 77 21.58 -10.86 21.19
N SER A 78 20.74 -10.87 22.23
CA SER A 78 19.36 -11.35 22.10
C SER A 78 18.63 -10.40 21.16
N VAL A 79 18.37 -10.86 19.93
CA VAL A 79 17.43 -10.17 19.04
C VAL A 79 16.07 -10.25 19.72
N VAL A 80 15.41 -9.10 19.92
CA VAL A 80 14.03 -9.07 20.36
C VAL A 80 13.25 -9.93 19.35
N ALA A 81 12.71 -11.06 19.82
CA ALA A 81 11.90 -11.90 18.96
C ALA A 81 10.79 -11.01 18.37
N PRO A 82 10.56 -11.05 17.04
CA PRO A 82 9.47 -10.29 16.45
C PRO A 82 8.19 -10.68 17.20
N ASP A 83 7.34 -9.69 17.52
CA ASP A 83 6.01 -9.96 18.04
C ASP A 83 5.25 -10.69 16.93
N THR A 84 5.38 -12.02 16.88
CA THR A 84 4.73 -12.83 15.86
C THR A 84 3.24 -12.65 16.03
N LYS A 85 2.59 -11.99 15.05
CA LYS A 85 1.13 -11.92 15.00
C LYS A 85 0.61 -13.35 15.16
N PRO A 86 -0.27 -13.62 16.14
CA PRO A 86 -0.75 -14.97 16.36
C PRO A 86 -1.49 -15.46 15.12
N SER A 87 -0.96 -16.49 14.46
CA SER A 87 -1.57 -17.05 13.25
C SER A 87 -2.66 -18.07 13.60
N GLY A 88 -3.80 -17.99 12.91
CA GLY A 88 -4.92 -18.92 13.05
C GLY A 88 -5.85 -18.65 14.23
N LEU A 89 -7.06 -19.21 14.17
CA LEU A 89 -8.12 -19.00 15.19
C LEU A 89 -7.67 -19.33 16.61
N VAL A 90 -6.85 -20.37 16.79
CA VAL A 90 -6.33 -20.79 18.10
C VAL A 90 -5.30 -19.79 18.63
N GLY A 91 -4.43 -19.26 17.76
CA GLY A 91 -3.46 -18.24 18.13
C GLY A 91 -4.17 -16.96 18.59
N TYR A 92 -5.14 -16.48 17.80
CA TYR A 92 -5.93 -15.29 18.17
C TYR A 92 -6.73 -15.53 19.44
N ALA A 93 -7.37 -16.69 19.59
CA ALA A 93 -8.10 -17.05 20.81
C ALA A 93 -7.18 -17.06 22.04
N TRP A 94 -5.96 -17.59 21.92
CA TRP A 94 -4.97 -17.59 23.00
C TRP A 94 -4.47 -16.19 23.33
N TYR A 95 -4.16 -15.36 22.33
CA TYR A 95 -3.74 -13.97 22.52
C TYR A 95 -4.81 -13.15 23.22
N TYR A 96 -6.06 -13.21 22.73
CA TYR A 96 -7.18 -12.51 23.36
C TYR A 96 -7.53 -13.11 24.72
N ALA A 97 -7.33 -14.42 24.94
CA ALA A 97 -7.50 -15.04 26.25
C ALA A 97 -6.44 -14.56 27.25
N GLN A 98 -5.17 -14.43 26.83
CA GLN A 98 -4.11 -13.87 27.67
C GLN A 98 -4.36 -12.39 28.01
N GLU A 99 -4.80 -11.60 27.03
CA GLU A 99 -5.07 -10.18 27.24
C GLU A 99 -6.33 -9.97 28.08
N ALA A 100 -7.39 -10.74 27.83
CA ALA A 100 -8.58 -10.78 28.67
C ALA A 100 -8.25 -11.27 30.09
N PHE A 101 -7.36 -12.26 30.24
CA PHE A 101 -6.92 -12.73 31.55
C PHE A 101 -6.14 -11.66 32.31
N ARG A 102 -5.25 -10.91 31.63
CA ARG A 102 -4.56 -9.77 32.23
C ARG A 102 -5.54 -8.69 32.67
N ILE A 103 -6.49 -8.31 31.81
CA ILE A 103 -7.50 -7.28 32.13
C ILE A 103 -8.43 -7.72 33.28
N LEU A 104 -8.84 -8.99 33.31
CA LEU A 104 -9.82 -9.49 34.28
C LEU A 104 -9.20 -9.87 35.63
N PHE A 105 -7.95 -10.32 35.67
CA PHE A 105 -7.33 -10.92 36.87
C PHE A 105 -6.05 -10.21 37.34
N MET A 106 -5.38 -9.45 36.48
CA MET A 106 -4.17 -8.71 36.80
C MET A 106 -4.46 -7.20 36.70
N ASN A 107 -5.20 -6.66 37.68
CA ASN A 107 -5.34 -5.20 37.92
C ASN A 107 -4.01 -4.54 38.33
N ALA A 108 -2.89 -4.97 37.76
CA ALA A 108 -1.60 -4.33 37.92
C ALA A 108 -1.47 -3.35 36.76
N PRO A 109 -1.33 -2.02 37.01
CA PRO A 109 -0.83 -1.15 35.97
C PRO A 109 0.52 -1.72 35.53
N SER A 110 0.78 -1.74 34.22
CA SER A 110 2.14 -1.95 33.73
C SER A 110 3.05 -1.02 34.53
N SER A 111 4.13 -1.54 35.12
CA SER A 111 5.09 -0.84 35.98
C SER A 111 5.93 0.23 35.24
N SER A 112 5.34 0.91 34.26
CA SER A 112 5.88 2.05 33.53
C SER A 112 5.06 3.34 33.72
N ALA A 113 4.08 3.34 34.64
CA ALA A 113 3.18 4.47 34.88
C ALA A 113 3.34 5.12 36.26
N ASP A 114 4.58 5.29 36.74
CA ASP A 114 4.89 6.27 37.79
C ASP A 114 5.74 7.38 37.20
N GLY A 115 5.09 8.52 36.95
CA GLY A 115 5.74 9.76 36.59
C GLY A 115 6.50 10.33 37.77
N HIS A 116 7.68 9.78 38.08
CA HIS A 116 8.83 10.43 38.75
C HIS A 116 10.05 9.50 38.78
N HIS A 117 10.33 8.79 37.68
CA HIS A 117 11.66 8.23 37.46
C HIS A 117 12.22 8.80 36.16
N ARG A 118 13.38 9.47 36.26
CA ARG A 118 14.25 9.73 35.10
C ARG A 118 14.31 8.44 34.29
N PRO A 119 14.12 8.47 32.96
CA PRO A 119 14.18 7.26 32.17
C PRO A 119 15.52 6.59 32.46
N SER A 120 15.51 5.45 33.16
CA SER A 120 16.72 4.66 33.28
C SER A 120 17.00 4.18 31.88
N LYS A 121 17.96 4.82 31.21
CA LYS A 121 18.43 4.42 29.88
C LYS A 121 18.53 2.89 29.88
N PRO A 122 17.96 2.19 28.89
CA PRO A 122 18.12 0.74 28.80
C PRO A 122 19.61 0.45 28.95
N LYS A 123 19.96 -0.41 29.91
CA LYS A 123 21.37 -0.66 30.24
C LYS A 123 21.99 -1.30 29.01
N MET A 124 22.77 -0.52 28.27
CA MET A 124 23.51 -0.95 27.09
C MET A 124 24.34 -2.18 27.45
N HIS A 125 24.34 -3.18 26.57
CA HIS A 125 25.16 -4.38 26.76
C HIS A 125 26.62 -3.97 27.00
N PRO A 126 27.31 -4.52 28.02
CA PRO A 126 28.64 -4.07 28.42
C PRO A 126 29.65 -4.14 27.28
N ASP A 127 29.51 -5.10 26.36
CA ASP A 127 30.42 -5.24 25.22
C ASP A 127 30.14 -4.21 24.12
N VAL A 128 28.87 -3.84 23.90
CA VAL A 128 28.52 -2.72 23.01
C VAL A 128 29.05 -1.41 23.58
N ALA A 129 29.02 -1.24 24.91
CA ALA A 129 29.60 -0.08 25.58
C ALA A 129 31.11 0.05 25.35
N LYS A 130 31.85 -1.07 25.47
CA LYS A 130 33.29 -1.11 25.19
C LYS A 130 33.59 -0.82 23.72
N ALA A 131 32.83 -1.42 22.81
CA ALA A 131 32.99 -1.17 21.38
C ALA A 131 32.75 0.30 21.01
N VAL A 132 31.67 0.91 21.53
CA VAL A 132 31.42 2.35 21.35
C VAL A 132 32.56 3.18 21.93
N HIS A 133 33.10 2.81 23.09
CA HIS A 133 34.24 3.52 23.67
C HIS A 133 35.48 3.46 22.76
N GLU A 134 35.87 2.28 22.29
CA GLU A 134 37.01 2.13 21.36
C GLU A 134 36.81 2.93 20.07
N LEU A 135 35.59 2.93 19.52
CA LEU A 135 35.24 3.73 18.35
C LEU A 135 35.31 5.22 18.65
N THR A 136 34.82 5.69 19.81
CA THR A 136 34.90 7.12 20.18
C THR A 136 36.34 7.59 20.28
N VAL A 137 37.22 6.78 20.88
CA VAL A 137 38.63 7.11 21.00
C VAL A 137 39.30 7.13 19.61
N ALA A 138 38.99 6.16 18.75
CA ALA A 138 39.50 6.16 17.37
C ALA A 138 39.00 7.36 16.55
N ALA A 139 37.77 7.82 16.76
CA ALA A 139 37.19 8.97 16.08
C ALA A 139 37.77 10.31 16.58
N GLU A 140 37.94 10.47 17.90
CA GLU A 140 38.41 11.71 18.52
C GLU A 140 39.93 11.87 18.45
N GLU A 141 40.70 10.83 18.77
CA GLU A 141 42.17 10.92 18.84
C GLU A 141 42.84 10.68 17.48
N ALA A 142 42.34 9.72 16.71
CA ALA A 142 42.96 9.33 15.44
C ALA A 142 42.23 9.90 14.21
N HIS A 143 41.15 10.66 14.41
CA HIS A 143 40.29 11.20 13.35
C HIS A 143 39.92 10.17 12.27
N ASN A 144 39.71 8.92 12.69
CA ASN A 144 39.44 7.83 11.77
C ASN A 144 38.03 7.95 11.17
N ALA A 145 37.94 7.96 9.84
CA ALA A 145 36.70 8.13 9.10
C ALA A 145 35.70 6.98 9.32
N ASP A 146 36.18 5.74 9.37
CA ASP A 146 35.35 4.55 9.57
C ASP A 146 34.77 4.53 10.99
N ALA A 147 35.55 4.95 11.99
CA ALA A 147 35.08 5.09 13.36
C ALA A 147 33.95 6.13 13.47
N MET A 148 34.11 7.30 12.83
CA MET A 148 33.07 8.33 12.78
C MET A 148 31.80 7.82 12.10
N PHE A 149 31.95 7.11 10.98
CA PHE A 149 30.81 6.53 10.25
C PHE A 149 30.05 5.51 11.09
N LEU A 150 30.76 4.54 11.69
CA LEU A 150 30.13 3.50 12.52
C LEU A 150 29.43 4.09 13.74
N LEU A 151 30.04 5.09 14.40
CA LEU A 151 29.38 5.80 15.49
C LEU A 151 28.12 6.53 15.02
N ALA A 152 28.16 7.19 13.86
CA ALA A 152 27.00 7.87 13.31
C ALA A 152 25.86 6.89 13.03
N GLU A 153 26.15 5.77 12.37
CA GLU A 153 25.21 4.69 12.04
C GLU A 153 24.60 4.06 13.31
N MET A 154 25.43 3.75 14.32
CA MET A 154 24.96 3.20 15.60
C MET A 154 24.05 4.19 16.36
N ASN A 155 24.38 5.48 16.37
CA ASN A 155 23.54 6.50 16.99
C ASN A 155 22.25 6.76 16.18
N PHE A 156 22.27 6.61 14.86
CA PHE A 156 21.13 6.89 13.99
C PHE A 156 20.10 5.75 13.96
N TYR A 157 20.54 4.53 13.65
CA TYR A 157 19.66 3.37 13.51
C TYR A 157 19.40 2.65 14.84
N GLY A 158 20.28 2.81 15.82
CA GLY A 158 20.20 2.06 17.08
C GLY A 158 20.58 0.59 16.94
N ASN A 159 21.45 0.27 15.98
CA ASN A 159 21.94 -1.09 15.76
C ASN A 159 22.64 -1.64 17.02
N PHE A 160 22.65 -2.96 17.18
CA PHE A 160 23.28 -3.64 18.33
C PHE A 160 22.67 -3.25 19.69
N THR A 161 21.37 -2.98 19.76
CA THR A 161 20.67 -2.48 20.97
C THR A 161 21.19 -1.14 21.50
N HIS A 162 21.94 -0.40 20.67
CA HIS A 162 22.42 0.92 20.98
C HIS A 162 21.25 1.91 20.98
N ALA A 163 21.22 2.84 21.94
CA ALA A 163 20.14 3.82 22.02
C ALA A 163 20.26 4.84 20.87
N ARG A 164 19.14 5.12 20.20
CA ARG A 164 19.09 6.14 19.14
C ARG A 164 19.32 7.55 19.73
N ASP A 165 20.27 8.28 19.16
CA ASP A 165 20.63 9.66 19.51
C ASP A 165 20.93 10.45 18.23
N PHE A 166 19.89 11.05 17.64
CA PHE A 166 20.00 11.78 16.39
C PHE A 166 20.95 12.99 16.45
N PRO A 167 20.98 13.81 17.52
CA PRO A 167 21.97 14.89 17.65
C PRO A 167 23.42 14.41 17.57
N ARG A 168 23.76 13.30 18.25
CA ARG A 168 25.12 12.72 18.16
C ARG A 168 25.40 12.16 16.78
N ALA A 169 24.44 11.48 16.17
CA ALA A 169 24.57 10.99 14.80
C ALA A 169 24.86 12.15 13.83
N PHE A 170 24.13 13.25 13.95
CA PHE A 170 24.34 14.45 13.14
C PHE A 170 25.76 15.01 13.28
N HIS A 171 26.26 15.13 14.51
CA HIS A 171 27.62 15.61 14.76
C HIS A 171 28.67 14.74 14.05
N TRP A 172 28.55 13.42 14.14
CA TRP A 172 29.49 12.50 13.49
C TRP A 172 29.39 12.51 11.96
N TYR A 173 28.17 12.55 11.40
CA TYR A 173 28.00 12.70 9.96
C TYR A 173 28.58 14.03 9.45
N GLN A 174 28.41 15.11 10.21
CA GLN A 174 28.96 16.42 9.86
C GLN A 174 30.50 16.44 9.94
N ALA A 175 31.07 15.86 10.99
CA ALA A 175 32.52 15.69 11.13
C ALA A 175 33.10 14.86 9.98
N LEU A 176 32.47 13.73 9.64
CA LEU A 176 32.91 12.86 8.56
C LEU A 176 32.82 13.54 7.19
N ALA A 177 31.70 14.21 6.90
CA ALA A 177 31.49 14.91 5.64
C ALA A 177 32.49 16.07 5.45
N SER A 178 32.81 16.79 6.52
CA SER A 178 33.78 17.90 6.48
C SER A 178 35.24 17.42 6.39
N ALA A 179 35.58 16.28 6.99
CA ALA A 179 36.93 15.72 6.97
C ALA A 179 37.28 15.04 5.65
N THR A 180 36.34 14.27 5.08
CA THR A 180 36.63 13.35 3.96
C THR A 180 35.82 13.62 2.69
N GLY A 181 34.71 14.36 2.78
CA GLY A 181 33.76 14.48 1.67
C GLY A 181 33.01 13.18 1.36
N ASN A 182 32.88 12.26 2.33
CA ASN A 182 32.19 10.99 2.14
C ASN A 182 30.75 11.18 1.65
N SER A 183 30.40 10.54 0.52
CA SER A 183 29.11 10.72 -0.16
C SER A 183 27.92 10.17 0.64
N THR A 184 28.10 9.09 1.39
CA THR A 184 27.07 8.53 2.28
C THR A 184 26.81 9.47 3.45
N ALA A 185 27.86 10.04 4.05
CA ALA A 185 27.71 11.02 5.12
C ALA A 185 26.98 12.29 4.64
N GLN A 186 27.35 12.79 3.45
CA GLN A 186 26.65 13.91 2.81
C GLN A 186 25.18 13.59 2.51
N TYR A 187 24.88 12.38 2.01
CA TYR A 187 23.50 11.92 1.84
C TYR A 187 22.72 11.95 3.15
N MET A 188 23.29 11.43 4.24
CA MET A 188 22.64 11.41 5.55
C MET A 188 22.41 12.83 6.09
N LEU A 189 23.37 13.75 5.91
CA LEU A 189 23.16 15.16 6.25
C LEU A 189 22.03 15.77 5.42
N GLY A 190 22.01 15.51 4.11
CA GLY A 190 20.94 15.95 3.22
C GLY A 190 19.56 15.47 3.68
N PHE A 191 19.46 14.21 4.07
CA PHE A 191 18.26 13.60 4.63
C PHE A 191 17.85 14.22 5.97
N MET A 192 18.79 14.42 6.90
CA MET A 192 18.51 15.01 8.21
C MET A 192 18.05 16.46 8.12
N TYR A 193 18.68 17.28 7.26
CA TYR A 193 18.22 18.66 6.99
C TYR A 193 16.87 18.68 6.27
N GLY A 194 16.60 17.74 5.36
CA GLY A 194 15.36 17.68 4.59
C GLY A 194 14.14 17.30 5.43
N THR A 195 14.33 16.40 6.40
CA THR A 195 13.24 15.84 7.20
C THR A 195 13.14 16.44 8.60
N GLY A 196 14.25 16.93 9.18
CA GLY A 196 14.31 17.35 10.58
C GLY A 196 14.14 16.19 11.57
N VAL A 197 14.49 14.96 11.15
CA VAL A 197 14.25 13.72 11.92
C VAL A 197 14.81 13.81 13.35
N GLY A 198 14.00 13.37 14.32
CA GLY A 198 14.39 13.33 15.73
C GLY A 198 14.63 14.69 16.39
N GLY A 199 14.28 15.80 15.73
CA GLY A 199 14.55 17.15 16.24
C GLY A 199 16.04 17.47 16.39
N ALA A 200 16.93 16.70 15.75
CA ALA A 200 18.37 16.91 15.83
C ALA A 200 18.80 18.23 15.17
N VAL A 201 18.09 18.61 14.11
CA VAL A 201 18.36 19.80 13.29
C VAL A 201 17.06 20.39 12.81
N GLU A 202 17.02 21.72 12.71
CA GLU A 202 15.90 22.42 12.07
C GLU A 202 15.84 22.10 10.58
N ARG A 203 14.62 21.93 10.08
CA ARG A 203 14.40 21.57 8.68
C ARG A 203 14.82 22.72 7.75
N ASP A 204 15.74 22.42 6.84
CA ASP A 204 16.31 23.36 5.89
C ASP A 204 16.44 22.70 4.51
N GLN A 205 15.50 23.02 3.61
CA GLN A 205 15.44 22.42 2.27
C GLN A 205 16.63 22.85 1.40
N ALA A 206 17.18 24.05 1.59
CA ALA A 206 18.29 24.56 0.80
C ALA A 206 19.59 23.82 1.15
N LYS A 207 19.88 23.65 2.45
CA LYS A 207 21.01 22.81 2.88
C LYS A 207 20.83 21.36 2.48
N SER A 208 19.60 20.83 2.60
CA SER A 208 19.29 19.48 2.15
C SER A 208 19.63 19.29 0.67
N LEU A 209 19.22 20.22 -0.20
CA LEU A 209 19.56 20.21 -1.62
C LEU A 209 21.08 20.24 -1.84
N LEU A 210 21.79 21.15 -1.17
CA LEU A 210 23.25 21.30 -1.28
C LEU A 210 24.02 20.00 -0.93
N TYR A 211 23.66 19.35 0.17
CA TYR A 211 24.34 18.11 0.56
C TYR A 211 24.00 16.95 -0.38
N HIS A 212 22.76 16.86 -0.86
CA HIS A 212 22.40 15.88 -1.88
C HIS A 212 23.13 16.12 -3.19
N THR A 213 23.36 17.37 -3.62
CA THR A 213 24.14 17.66 -4.84
C THR A 213 25.59 17.19 -4.71
N PHE A 214 26.25 17.44 -3.56
CA PHE A 214 27.61 16.93 -3.35
C PHE A 214 27.66 15.40 -3.33
N ALA A 215 26.70 14.76 -2.65
CA ALA A 215 26.62 13.31 -2.61
C ALA A 215 26.35 12.69 -3.99
N ALA A 216 25.48 13.30 -4.79
CA ALA A 216 25.17 12.86 -6.15
C ALA A 216 26.36 13.04 -7.11
N GLU A 217 27.10 14.16 -7.03
CA GLU A 217 28.34 14.33 -7.79
C GLU A 217 29.40 13.29 -7.43
N ALA A 218 29.43 12.85 -6.17
CA ALA A 218 30.27 11.75 -5.72
C ALA A 218 29.71 10.34 -6.07
N GLY A 219 28.61 10.25 -6.83
CA GLY A 219 28.04 9.02 -7.36
C GLY A 219 27.07 8.27 -6.43
N ASN A 220 26.59 8.91 -5.35
CA ASN A 220 25.63 8.30 -4.44
C ASN A 220 24.23 8.17 -5.09
N THR A 221 23.81 6.94 -5.35
CA THR A 221 22.55 6.61 -6.03
C THR A 221 21.31 7.14 -5.34
N ARG A 222 21.26 7.10 -4.01
CA ARG A 222 20.11 7.60 -3.24
C ARG A 222 19.96 9.11 -3.39
N SER A 223 21.07 9.84 -3.37
CA SER A 223 21.05 11.30 -3.59
C SER A 223 20.74 11.68 -5.02
N GLU A 224 21.28 10.96 -6.01
CA GLU A 224 20.91 11.14 -7.42
C GLU A 224 19.38 10.98 -7.60
N MET A 225 18.80 9.91 -7.02
CA MET A 225 17.36 9.65 -7.06
C MET A 225 16.55 10.77 -6.36
N THR A 226 16.96 11.20 -5.18
CA THR A 226 16.32 12.32 -4.45
C THR A 226 16.37 13.63 -5.23
N LEU A 227 17.50 13.99 -5.83
CA LEU A 227 17.61 15.21 -6.65
C LEU A 227 16.74 15.12 -7.89
N ALA A 228 16.73 13.97 -8.56
CA ALA A 228 15.91 13.74 -9.73
C ALA A 228 14.42 13.99 -9.42
N TYR A 229 13.93 13.41 -8.32
CA TYR A 229 12.56 13.62 -7.83
C TYR A 229 12.29 15.09 -7.47
N ARG A 230 13.21 15.75 -6.76
CA ARG A 230 13.06 17.14 -6.33
C ARG A 230 12.97 18.11 -7.52
N HIS A 231 13.81 17.96 -8.53
CA HIS A 231 13.74 18.77 -9.75
C HIS A 231 12.54 18.42 -10.63
N HIS A 232 12.10 17.15 -10.62
CA HIS A 232 10.92 16.72 -11.38
C HIS A 232 9.60 17.31 -10.82
N GLN A 233 9.42 17.25 -9.50
CA GLN A 233 8.22 17.72 -8.81
C GLN A 233 8.29 19.17 -8.30
N GLY A 234 9.48 19.76 -8.24
CA GLY A 234 9.71 21.10 -7.72
C GLY A 234 9.69 21.17 -6.20
N VAL A 235 10.32 20.19 -5.52
CA VAL A 235 10.36 20.12 -4.05
C VAL A 235 11.66 20.73 -3.54
N GLY A 236 11.58 21.92 -2.93
CA GLY A 236 12.77 22.64 -2.42
C GLY A 236 13.69 23.18 -3.52
N ALA A 237 13.31 23.05 -4.79
CA ALA A 237 13.98 23.55 -5.97
C ALA A 237 12.92 23.87 -7.06
N PRO A 238 13.19 24.78 -8.01
CA PRO A 238 12.31 24.97 -9.15
C PRO A 238 12.23 23.69 -10.02
N ARG A 239 11.10 23.52 -10.72
CA ARG A 239 10.93 22.40 -11.64
C ARG A 239 11.89 22.55 -12.82
N ASP A 240 12.73 21.55 -13.03
CA ASP A 240 13.69 21.50 -14.13
C ASP A 240 13.71 20.08 -14.70
N CYS A 241 13.22 19.94 -15.94
CA CYS A 241 13.18 18.64 -16.60
C CYS A 241 14.56 18.15 -17.03
N ASP A 242 15.49 19.05 -17.39
CA ASP A 242 16.82 18.65 -17.87
C ASP A 242 17.64 18.08 -16.71
N GLN A 243 17.65 18.77 -15.57
CA GLN A 243 18.31 18.26 -14.36
C GLN A 243 17.66 16.97 -13.85
N ALA A 244 16.33 16.88 -13.86
CA ALA A 244 15.64 15.64 -13.52
C ALA A 244 16.02 14.47 -14.45
N THR A 245 16.04 14.70 -15.77
CA THR A 245 16.48 13.65 -16.73
C THR A 245 17.91 13.23 -16.52
N TYR A 246 18.81 14.17 -16.19
CA TYR A 246 20.23 13.88 -15.97
C TYR A 246 20.43 12.91 -14.81
N TYR A 247 19.87 13.22 -13.63
CA TYR A 247 20.02 12.36 -12.46
C TYR A 247 19.25 11.05 -12.57
N TYR A 248 18.01 11.06 -13.09
CA TYR A 248 17.27 9.81 -13.32
C TYR A 248 17.99 8.90 -14.31
N LYS A 249 18.63 9.45 -15.35
CA LYS A 249 19.45 8.68 -16.28
C LYS A 249 20.62 8.00 -15.55
N GLN A 250 21.36 8.70 -14.69
CA GLN A 250 22.47 8.10 -13.94
C GLN A 250 22.02 6.90 -13.09
N VAL A 251 20.87 7.01 -12.42
CA VAL A 251 20.28 5.91 -11.64
C VAL A 251 19.81 4.78 -12.57
N ALA A 252 19.17 5.12 -13.68
CA ALA A 252 18.70 4.14 -14.66
C ALA A 252 19.86 3.38 -15.33
N ASP A 253 20.99 4.03 -15.61
CA ASP A 253 22.20 3.39 -16.15
C ASP A 253 22.74 2.36 -15.17
N LYS A 254 22.80 2.71 -13.87
CA LYS A 254 23.18 1.78 -12.79
C LYS A 254 22.18 0.63 -12.63
N ALA A 255 20.88 0.91 -12.76
CA ALA A 255 19.81 -0.10 -12.75
C ALA A 255 19.94 -1.11 -13.89
N ILE A 256 20.19 -0.64 -15.11
CA ILE A 256 20.39 -1.50 -16.28
C ILE A 256 21.71 -2.27 -16.18
N ALA A 257 22.77 -1.65 -15.67
CA ALA A 257 24.03 -2.35 -15.41
C ALA A 257 23.85 -3.50 -14.40
N TYR A 258 23.10 -3.27 -13.31
CA TYR A 258 22.75 -4.30 -12.35
C TYR A 258 21.91 -5.41 -12.97
N LEU A 259 20.87 -5.06 -13.75
CA LEU A 259 20.07 -6.04 -14.49
C LEU A 259 20.95 -6.94 -15.36
N ARG A 260 21.87 -6.35 -16.14
CA ARG A 260 22.75 -7.05 -17.08
C ARG A 260 23.88 -7.83 -16.39
N SER A 261 24.23 -7.49 -15.16
CA SER A 261 25.24 -8.22 -14.37
C SER A 261 24.80 -9.63 -13.96
N GLY A 262 23.50 -9.93 -14.12
CA GLY A 262 22.92 -11.23 -13.77
C GLY A 262 23.29 -12.38 -14.70
N PRO A 263 22.79 -13.59 -14.40
CA PRO A 263 22.89 -14.74 -15.29
C PRO A 263 22.15 -14.46 -16.63
N PRO A 264 22.34 -15.28 -17.68
CA PRO A 264 21.67 -15.10 -18.97
C PRO A 264 20.17 -14.79 -18.83
N GLY A 265 19.73 -13.68 -19.43
CA GLY A 265 18.37 -13.14 -19.28
C GLY A 265 18.22 -12.07 -18.18
N GLY A 266 19.28 -11.76 -17.43
CA GLY A 266 19.34 -10.67 -16.45
C GLY A 266 18.97 -11.06 -15.02
N GLN A 267 19.25 -10.20 -14.06
CA GLN A 267 18.83 -10.39 -12.66
C GLN A 267 17.30 -10.31 -12.51
N SER A 268 16.74 -11.12 -11.62
CA SER A 268 15.34 -10.97 -11.24
C SER A 268 15.20 -9.81 -10.26
N MET A 269 14.37 -8.84 -10.59
CA MET A 269 14.07 -7.71 -9.70
C MET A 269 12.88 -8.08 -8.83
N ILE A 270 13.03 -7.98 -7.51
CA ILE A 270 11.94 -8.14 -6.55
C ILE A 270 11.41 -6.75 -6.24
N ARG A 271 10.08 -6.63 -6.19
CA ARG A 271 9.39 -5.39 -5.85
C ARG A 271 8.92 -5.48 -4.40
N GLU A 272 9.57 -4.70 -3.55
CA GLU A 272 9.27 -4.50 -2.14
C GLU A 272 8.45 -3.22 -1.90
N SER A 273 8.31 -2.36 -2.91
CA SER A 273 7.47 -1.16 -2.84
C SER A 273 5.97 -1.49 -2.89
N TYR A 274 5.37 -1.59 -1.71
CA TYR A 274 3.93 -1.70 -1.53
C TYR A 274 3.44 -0.79 -0.40
N ARG A 275 2.13 -0.52 -0.39
CA ARG A 275 1.50 0.32 0.62
C ARG A 275 1.06 -0.52 1.82
N TRP A 276 1.50 -0.15 3.01
CA TRP A 276 1.11 -0.80 4.26
C TRP A 276 -0.37 -0.58 4.57
N ALA A 277 -0.93 0.55 4.14
CA ALA A 277 -2.36 0.82 4.30
C ALA A 277 -3.21 -0.25 3.60
N ASP A 278 -2.79 -0.72 2.43
CA ASP A 278 -3.53 -1.74 1.66
C ASP A 278 -3.58 -3.09 2.42
N GLU A 279 -2.64 -3.38 3.34
CA GLU A 279 -2.73 -4.57 4.22
C GLU A 279 -3.82 -4.46 5.30
N GLU A 280 -4.16 -3.22 5.70
CA GLU A 280 -5.20 -2.93 6.70
C GLU A 280 -6.55 -2.62 6.02
N GLY A 281 -6.74 -3.01 4.76
CA GLY A 281 -7.94 -2.74 3.97
C GLY A 281 -7.95 -1.36 3.29
N GLY A 282 -6.82 -0.67 3.27
CA GLY A 282 -6.66 0.68 2.73
C GLY A 282 -6.70 1.77 3.81
N VAL A 283 -6.48 3.02 3.39
CA VAL A 283 -6.33 4.16 4.30
C VAL A 283 -7.61 4.48 5.11
N TYR A 284 -8.78 4.21 4.53
CA TYR A 284 -10.10 4.37 5.14
C TYR A 284 -10.74 3.05 5.57
N GLY A 285 -10.03 1.94 5.39
CA GLY A 285 -10.55 0.59 5.60
C GLY A 285 -11.21 -0.01 4.36
N GLU A 286 -11.59 -1.28 4.52
CA GLU A 286 -12.07 -2.15 3.46
C GLU A 286 -13.32 -1.57 2.79
N GLY A 287 -13.31 -1.54 1.45
CA GLY A 287 -14.38 -1.03 0.61
C GLY A 287 -14.63 0.48 0.61
N ALA A 288 -14.05 1.22 1.55
CA ALA A 288 -14.07 2.68 1.56
C ALA A 288 -12.88 3.29 0.77
N SER A 289 -11.72 2.64 0.87
CA SER A 289 -10.51 3.07 0.16
C SER A 289 -10.57 2.68 -1.31
N VAL A 290 -10.06 3.53 -2.20
CA VAL A 290 -10.09 3.25 -3.65
C VAL A 290 -9.20 2.05 -4.00
N SER A 291 -8.12 1.83 -3.25
CA SER A 291 -7.26 0.66 -3.43
C SER A 291 -8.01 -0.67 -3.23
N THR A 292 -9.06 -0.69 -2.41
CA THR A 292 -9.81 -1.89 -2.02
C THR A 292 -11.16 -2.00 -2.74
N ALA A 293 -11.83 -0.88 -2.97
CA ALA A 293 -13.12 -0.82 -3.68
C ALA A 293 -13.01 -1.13 -5.18
N GLY A 294 -11.78 -1.06 -5.74
CA GLY A 294 -11.49 -1.40 -7.13
C GLY A 294 -11.98 -0.35 -8.14
N LEU A 295 -11.16 -0.06 -9.14
CA LEU A 295 -11.59 0.72 -10.30
C LEU A 295 -12.28 -0.23 -11.31
N ARG A 296 -13.57 -0.53 -11.09
CA ARG A 296 -14.57 -1.14 -12.01
C ARG A 296 -14.20 -2.34 -12.92
N ASP A 297 -12.95 -2.86 -12.93
CA ASP A 297 -12.46 -3.80 -13.95
C ASP A 297 -11.63 -4.98 -13.39
N SER A 298 -11.84 -5.32 -12.12
CA SER A 298 -11.35 -6.60 -11.55
C SER A 298 -12.44 -7.26 -10.71
N ALA A 299 -13.58 -7.54 -11.34
CA ALA A 299 -14.73 -8.15 -10.70
C ALA A 299 -14.57 -9.66 -10.37
N HIS A 300 -13.41 -10.29 -10.59
CA HIS A 300 -13.27 -11.76 -10.46
C HIS A 300 -12.01 -12.28 -9.75
N SER A 301 -11.35 -11.48 -8.93
CA SER A 301 -10.49 -12.00 -7.87
C SER A 301 -10.96 -11.38 -6.59
N GLY A 302 -11.69 -12.15 -5.78
CA GLY A 302 -12.10 -11.71 -4.44
C GLY A 302 -10.92 -11.06 -3.74
N ALA A 303 -11.17 -9.89 -3.16
CA ALA A 303 -10.22 -9.18 -2.33
C ALA A 303 -9.51 -10.18 -1.41
N ASP A 304 -8.20 -10.28 -1.59
CA ASP A 304 -7.27 -10.94 -0.69
C ASP A 304 -7.56 -12.41 -0.36
N ALA A 305 -7.42 -13.29 -1.34
CA ALA A 305 -6.93 -14.62 -1.00
C ALA A 305 -5.51 -14.43 -0.44
N ASN A 306 -5.35 -14.59 0.89
CA ASN A 306 -4.02 -14.53 1.52
C ASN A 306 -3.08 -15.44 0.73
N LEU A 307 -1.83 -15.02 0.53
CA LEU A 307 -0.88 -15.81 -0.24
C LEU A 307 -0.84 -17.28 0.22
N GLU A 308 -0.92 -17.51 1.54
CA GLU A 308 -0.97 -18.86 2.11
C GLU A 308 -2.21 -19.63 1.66
N ASP A 309 -3.39 -19.01 1.67
CA ASP A 309 -4.65 -19.63 1.22
C ASP A 309 -4.58 -19.98 -0.28
N VAL A 310 -3.98 -19.10 -1.09
CA VAL A 310 -3.73 -19.36 -2.52
C VAL A 310 -2.76 -20.53 -2.70
N LEU A 311 -1.68 -20.57 -1.93
CA LEU A 311 -0.69 -21.65 -2.00
C LEU A 311 -1.27 -22.98 -1.52
N GLU A 312 -2.08 -22.98 -0.47
CA GLU A 312 -2.79 -24.16 0.03
C GLU A 312 -3.79 -24.66 -1.01
N TYR A 313 -4.59 -23.76 -1.59
CA TYR A 313 -5.51 -24.09 -2.68
C TYR A 313 -4.77 -24.69 -3.87
N LEU A 314 -3.69 -24.05 -4.35
CA LEU A 314 -2.91 -24.54 -5.47
C LEU A 314 -2.21 -25.87 -5.17
N ASP A 315 -1.73 -26.08 -3.95
CA ASP A 315 -1.15 -27.37 -3.54
C ASP A 315 -2.22 -28.47 -3.47
N LEU A 316 -3.42 -28.16 -2.95
CA LEU A 316 -4.56 -29.08 -2.96
C LEU A 316 -4.94 -29.47 -4.40
N MET A 317 -5.05 -28.50 -5.31
CA MET A 317 -5.39 -28.77 -6.72
C MET A 317 -4.26 -29.53 -7.44
N SER A 318 -3.00 -29.23 -7.13
CA SER A 318 -1.84 -29.99 -7.60
C SER A 318 -1.89 -31.46 -7.14
N ARG A 319 -2.25 -31.73 -5.88
CA ARG A 319 -2.42 -33.09 -5.34
C ARG A 319 -3.59 -33.83 -6.00
N LYS A 320 -4.67 -33.14 -6.36
CA LYS A 320 -5.77 -33.69 -7.16
C LYS A 320 -5.35 -34.04 -8.59
N GLY A 321 -4.17 -33.60 -9.03
CA GLY A 321 -3.61 -33.90 -10.35
C GLY A 321 -3.82 -32.80 -11.37
N GLU A 322 -4.28 -31.61 -10.95
CA GLU A 322 -4.46 -30.49 -11.86
C GLU A 322 -3.10 -29.89 -12.26
N LEU A 323 -2.78 -29.98 -13.54
CA LEU A 323 -1.47 -29.60 -14.06
C LEU A 323 -1.29 -28.09 -14.15
N LYS A 324 -2.37 -27.34 -14.41
CA LYS A 324 -2.35 -25.87 -14.45
C LYS A 324 -1.96 -25.32 -13.08
N ALA A 325 -2.61 -25.78 -12.01
CA ALA A 325 -2.25 -25.46 -10.63
C ALA A 325 -0.81 -25.86 -10.30
N THR A 326 -0.37 -27.07 -10.70
CA THR A 326 1.01 -27.54 -10.53
C THR A 326 2.03 -26.59 -11.19
N PHE A 327 1.75 -26.16 -12.43
CA PHE A 327 2.60 -25.22 -13.15
C PHE A 327 2.62 -23.84 -12.49
N SER A 328 1.46 -23.30 -12.12
CA SER A 328 1.34 -22.02 -11.42
C SER A 328 2.11 -22.04 -10.11
N LEU A 329 2.00 -23.11 -9.32
CA LEU A 329 2.75 -23.29 -8.09
C LEU A 329 4.27 -23.32 -8.33
N GLY A 330 4.70 -24.04 -9.37
CA GLY A 330 6.10 -24.05 -9.82
C GLY A 330 6.61 -22.65 -10.19
N LYS A 331 5.79 -21.87 -10.91
CA LYS A 331 6.09 -20.49 -11.30
C LYS A 331 6.20 -19.57 -10.07
N MET A 332 5.26 -19.64 -9.13
CA MET A 332 5.29 -18.85 -7.90
C MET A 332 6.55 -19.11 -7.07
N TYR A 333 6.95 -20.38 -6.90
CA TYR A 333 8.20 -20.70 -6.21
C TYR A 333 9.47 -20.28 -6.98
N TYR A 334 9.40 -20.16 -8.32
CA TYR A 334 10.53 -19.74 -9.15
C TYR A 334 10.75 -18.22 -9.11
N GLU A 335 9.67 -17.47 -9.33
CA GLU A 335 9.68 -15.99 -9.33
C GLU A 335 9.82 -15.46 -7.91
N GLY A 336 9.19 -16.12 -6.93
CA GLY A 336 9.04 -15.61 -5.58
C GLY A 336 8.10 -14.41 -5.54
N GLY A 337 7.89 -13.87 -4.35
CA GLY A 337 7.08 -12.68 -4.16
C GLY A 337 7.02 -12.28 -2.70
N ARG A 338 6.18 -11.30 -2.40
CA ARG A 338 5.91 -10.85 -1.03
C ARG A 338 5.53 -12.02 -0.13
N GLY A 339 6.27 -12.25 0.94
CA GLY A 339 6.06 -13.37 1.87
C GLY A 339 6.41 -14.77 1.33
N LEU A 340 6.82 -14.91 0.06
CA LEU A 340 7.21 -16.18 -0.55
C LEU A 340 8.65 -16.10 -1.08
N PRO A 341 9.65 -16.56 -0.31
CA PRO A 341 11.03 -16.60 -0.78
C PRO A 341 11.18 -17.57 -1.96
N ARG A 342 12.05 -17.22 -2.91
CA ARG A 342 12.35 -18.05 -4.08
C ARG A 342 12.86 -19.43 -3.66
N ASN A 343 12.25 -20.49 -4.19
CA ASN A 343 12.64 -21.87 -3.93
C ASN A 343 12.76 -22.67 -5.23
N PHE A 344 13.93 -22.57 -5.85
CA PHE A 344 14.25 -23.25 -7.11
C PHE A 344 14.09 -24.76 -7.03
N ARG A 345 14.40 -25.38 -5.88
CA ARG A 345 14.30 -26.84 -5.74
C ARG A 345 12.84 -27.30 -5.81
N ARG A 346 11.92 -26.59 -5.17
CA ARG A 346 10.47 -26.87 -5.26
C ARG A 346 9.94 -26.56 -6.65
N ALA A 347 10.30 -25.41 -7.22
CA ALA A 347 9.91 -25.02 -8.58
C ALA A 347 10.30 -26.09 -9.62
N MET A 348 11.56 -26.53 -9.62
CA MET A 348 12.06 -27.59 -10.51
C MET A 348 11.27 -28.89 -10.37
N ARG A 349 10.87 -29.26 -9.14
CA ARG A 349 10.07 -30.47 -8.90
C ARG A 349 8.71 -30.37 -9.57
N TYR A 350 8.00 -29.26 -9.39
CA TYR A 350 6.68 -29.03 -9.98
C TYR A 350 6.74 -28.94 -11.51
N PHE A 351 7.72 -28.21 -12.08
CA PHE A 351 7.90 -28.19 -13.53
C PHE A 351 8.21 -29.58 -14.09
N LYS A 352 9.09 -30.36 -13.44
CA LYS A 352 9.35 -31.74 -13.87
C LYS A 352 8.11 -32.63 -13.78
N GLN A 353 7.26 -32.45 -12.76
CA GLN A 353 6.00 -33.17 -12.64
C GLN A 353 5.08 -32.93 -13.85
N VAL A 354 4.97 -31.69 -14.32
CA VAL A 354 4.22 -31.35 -15.54
C VAL A 354 4.86 -31.95 -16.79
N THR A 355 6.17 -31.77 -16.98
CA THR A 355 6.87 -32.30 -18.18
C THR A 355 6.81 -33.82 -18.29
N ARG A 356 6.88 -34.56 -17.18
CA ARG A 356 6.81 -36.04 -17.15
C ARG A 356 5.46 -36.60 -17.57
N ARG A 357 4.39 -35.80 -17.51
CA ARG A 357 3.06 -36.22 -18.00
C ARG A 357 2.99 -36.23 -19.51
N TYR A 358 3.81 -35.40 -20.17
CA TYR A 358 3.83 -35.27 -21.63
C TYR A 358 5.03 -35.97 -22.30
N TRP A 359 6.23 -35.89 -21.73
CA TRP A 359 7.42 -36.58 -22.24
C TRP A 359 7.86 -37.74 -21.35
N ASN A 360 8.19 -38.86 -21.99
CA ASN A 360 8.85 -39.99 -21.34
C ASN A 360 10.31 -39.65 -20.98
N PRO A 361 10.96 -40.42 -20.09
CA PRO A 361 12.39 -40.24 -19.79
C PRO A 361 13.29 -40.24 -21.03
N ASP A 362 12.91 -41.01 -22.05
CA ASP A 362 13.62 -41.11 -23.34
C ASP A 362 13.45 -39.88 -24.24
N GLY A 363 12.60 -38.91 -23.85
CA GLY A 363 12.31 -37.69 -24.60
C GLY A 363 11.21 -37.83 -25.66
N ALA A 364 10.67 -39.04 -25.87
CA ALA A 364 9.51 -39.27 -26.73
C ALA A 364 8.21 -38.74 -26.09
N VAL A 365 7.27 -38.30 -26.91
CA VAL A 365 5.93 -37.88 -26.46
C VAL A 365 5.16 -39.10 -25.97
N ASN A 366 4.57 -38.99 -24.78
CA ASN A 366 3.78 -40.04 -24.16
C ASN A 366 2.44 -40.20 -24.92
N PRO A 367 2.13 -41.38 -25.51
CA PRO A 367 0.90 -41.57 -26.27
C PRO A 367 -0.38 -41.42 -25.42
N ASN A 368 -0.29 -41.55 -24.09
CA ASN A 368 -1.43 -41.45 -23.17
C ASN A 368 -1.46 -40.10 -22.43
N HIS A 369 -0.97 -39.02 -23.04
CA HIS A 369 -0.97 -37.71 -22.39
C HIS A 369 -2.39 -37.10 -22.34
N PRO A 370 -2.72 -36.31 -21.31
CA PRO A 370 -3.98 -35.54 -21.28
C PRO A 370 -4.10 -34.62 -22.50
N GLN A 371 -5.30 -34.44 -23.05
CA GLN A 371 -5.52 -33.50 -24.15
C GLN A 371 -5.27 -32.05 -23.69
N GLY A 372 -4.68 -31.23 -24.56
CA GLY A 372 -4.38 -29.82 -24.25
C GLY A 372 -3.15 -29.58 -23.38
N ILE A 373 -2.49 -30.63 -22.86
CA ILE A 373 -1.27 -30.48 -22.05
C ILE A 373 -0.08 -29.91 -22.82
N GLU A 374 -0.06 -30.02 -24.15
CA GLU A 374 1.07 -29.70 -25.03
C GLU A 374 1.63 -28.29 -24.78
N LYS A 375 0.74 -27.29 -24.72
CA LYS A 375 1.09 -25.88 -24.46
C LYS A 375 1.67 -25.70 -23.05
N LEU A 376 1.05 -26.33 -22.06
CA LEU A 376 1.48 -26.23 -20.66
C LEU A 376 2.82 -26.95 -20.42
N ALA A 377 2.99 -28.12 -21.03
CA ALA A 377 4.22 -28.88 -21.02
C ALA A 377 5.34 -28.09 -21.70
N ALA A 378 5.07 -27.40 -22.80
CA ALA A 378 6.03 -26.52 -23.46
C ALA A 378 6.47 -25.36 -22.57
N LYS A 379 5.54 -24.67 -21.90
CA LYS A 379 5.85 -23.64 -20.90
C LYS A 379 6.72 -24.19 -19.76
N ALA A 380 6.35 -25.36 -19.22
CA ALA A 380 7.13 -26.01 -18.16
C ALA A 380 8.53 -26.42 -18.64
N ALA A 381 8.66 -26.93 -19.86
CA ALA A 381 9.94 -27.24 -20.49
C ALA A 381 10.80 -25.98 -20.68
N GLY A 382 10.18 -24.86 -21.03
CA GLY A 382 10.82 -23.54 -21.09
C GLY A 382 11.42 -23.13 -19.76
N HIS A 383 10.67 -23.21 -18.66
CA HIS A 383 11.21 -22.90 -17.33
C HIS A 383 12.29 -23.89 -16.88
N VAL A 384 12.17 -25.19 -17.18
CA VAL A 384 13.24 -26.16 -16.89
C VAL A 384 14.50 -25.81 -17.67
N GLY A 385 14.37 -25.49 -18.96
CA GLY A 385 15.47 -25.03 -19.80
C GLY A 385 16.12 -23.77 -19.26
N LEU A 386 15.32 -22.79 -18.83
CA LEU A 386 15.76 -21.53 -18.23
C LEU A 386 16.57 -21.77 -16.95
N MET A 387 16.12 -22.67 -16.08
CA MET A 387 16.85 -23.04 -14.87
C MET A 387 18.23 -23.65 -15.18
N TYR A 388 18.33 -24.50 -16.22
CA TYR A 388 19.62 -25.02 -16.69
C TYR A 388 20.49 -23.97 -17.40
N LEU A 389 19.87 -23.02 -18.12
CA LEU A 389 20.57 -21.91 -18.77
C LEU A 389 21.21 -20.97 -17.75
N ARG A 390 20.48 -20.67 -16.67
CA ARG A 390 20.88 -19.72 -15.62
C ARG A 390 21.67 -20.36 -14.48
N GLY A 391 21.59 -21.68 -14.31
CA GLY A 391 22.17 -22.38 -13.16
C GLY A 391 21.40 -22.15 -11.85
N GLU A 392 20.09 -21.88 -11.94
CA GLU A 392 19.26 -21.59 -10.77
C GLU A 392 18.70 -22.89 -10.17
N GLY A 393 19.23 -23.30 -9.01
CA GLY A 393 18.84 -24.54 -8.31
C GLY A 393 19.35 -25.84 -8.94
N VAL A 394 20.11 -25.74 -10.03
CA VAL A 394 20.81 -26.83 -10.73
C VAL A 394 22.13 -26.32 -11.28
N GLU A 395 23.09 -27.22 -11.55
CA GLU A 395 24.33 -26.83 -12.24
C GLU A 395 24.03 -26.32 -13.66
N GLN A 396 24.70 -25.23 -14.05
CA GLN A 396 24.51 -24.60 -15.35
C GLN A 396 24.94 -25.56 -16.47
N ASN A 397 24.05 -25.78 -17.45
CA ASN A 397 24.33 -26.63 -18.58
C ASN A 397 23.55 -26.18 -19.82
N PHE A 398 24.27 -25.54 -20.76
CA PHE A 398 23.72 -25.01 -21.99
C PHE A 398 23.22 -26.09 -22.96
N ALA A 399 23.87 -27.25 -23.00
CA ALA A 399 23.44 -28.35 -23.88
C ALA A 399 22.08 -28.90 -23.46
N THR A 400 21.88 -29.14 -22.15
CA THR A 400 20.58 -29.59 -21.63
C THR A 400 19.53 -28.50 -21.78
N ALA A 401 19.88 -27.23 -21.53
CA ALA A 401 18.96 -26.10 -21.74
C ALA A 401 18.45 -26.06 -23.20
N SER A 402 19.37 -26.13 -24.18
CA SER A 402 19.00 -26.16 -25.60
C SER A 402 18.08 -27.32 -25.97
N SER A 403 18.28 -28.49 -25.36
CA SER A 403 17.44 -29.67 -25.60
C SER A 403 16.01 -29.48 -25.09
N TRP A 404 15.85 -28.83 -23.93
CA TRP A 404 14.54 -28.51 -23.37
C TRP A 404 13.82 -27.42 -24.15
N PHE A 405 14.54 -26.37 -24.55
CA PHE A 405 13.94 -25.33 -25.38
C PHE A 405 13.50 -25.86 -26.75
N ARG A 406 14.27 -26.77 -27.38
CA ARG A 406 13.84 -27.44 -28.63
C ARG A 406 12.58 -28.28 -28.46
N ARG A 407 12.37 -28.89 -27.28
CA ARG A 407 11.12 -29.62 -26.97
C ARG A 407 9.94 -28.66 -26.89
N GLY A 408 10.09 -27.53 -26.22
CA GLY A 408 9.04 -26.51 -26.12
C GLY A 408 8.76 -25.80 -27.46
N LEU A 409 9.80 -25.63 -28.28
CA LEU A 409 9.71 -25.04 -29.63
C LEU A 409 8.78 -25.84 -30.55
N ALA A 410 8.72 -27.17 -30.41
CA ALA A 410 7.84 -28.02 -31.21
C ALA A 410 6.35 -27.66 -31.04
N ASN A 411 5.99 -27.10 -29.88
CA ASN A 411 4.63 -26.65 -29.55
C ASN A 411 4.49 -25.11 -29.62
N GLY A 412 5.50 -24.40 -30.11
CA GLY A 412 5.45 -22.95 -30.38
C GLY A 412 5.58 -22.03 -29.16
N ASP A 413 6.11 -22.50 -28.03
CA ASP A 413 6.19 -21.66 -26.81
C ASP A 413 7.08 -20.41 -26.98
N ALA A 414 6.54 -19.23 -26.65
CA ALA A 414 7.22 -17.95 -26.82
C ALA A 414 8.48 -17.79 -25.97
N LEU A 415 8.48 -18.30 -24.72
CA LEU A 415 9.66 -18.26 -23.85
C LEU A 415 10.78 -19.13 -24.45
N CYS A 416 10.46 -20.34 -24.89
CA CYS A 416 11.44 -21.21 -25.55
C CYS A 416 12.04 -20.59 -26.82
N GLN A 417 11.21 -19.92 -27.64
CA GLN A 417 11.67 -19.20 -28.82
C GLN A 417 12.61 -18.05 -28.43
N HIS A 418 12.21 -17.22 -27.47
CA HIS A 418 13.04 -16.12 -26.98
C HIS A 418 14.41 -16.62 -26.45
N GLU A 419 14.40 -17.61 -25.57
CA GLU A 419 15.64 -18.13 -24.96
C GLU A 419 16.56 -18.79 -26.00
N LEU A 420 16.01 -19.52 -26.98
CA LEU A 420 16.83 -20.02 -28.10
C LEU A 420 17.43 -18.87 -28.91
N GLY A 421 16.66 -17.82 -29.17
CA GLY A 421 17.16 -16.60 -29.80
C GLY A 421 18.32 -16.00 -29.02
N LEU A 422 18.21 -15.92 -27.69
CA LEU A 422 19.25 -15.42 -26.79
C LEU A 422 20.51 -16.31 -26.82
N MET A 423 20.33 -17.64 -26.86
CA MET A 423 21.44 -18.58 -27.00
C MET A 423 22.21 -18.38 -28.32
N TYR A 424 21.51 -18.18 -29.44
CA TYR A 424 22.14 -17.90 -30.73
C TYR A 424 22.75 -16.50 -30.80
N LEU A 425 22.19 -15.50 -30.12
CA LEU A 425 22.71 -14.14 -30.11
C LEU A 425 24.06 -14.07 -29.37
N HIS A 426 24.15 -14.68 -28.19
CA HIS A 426 25.34 -14.62 -27.33
C HIS A 426 26.28 -15.83 -27.47
N GLY A 427 25.89 -16.87 -28.22
CA GLY A 427 26.69 -18.07 -28.42
C GLY A 427 26.71 -19.02 -27.22
N TYR A 428 25.62 -19.09 -26.44
CA TYR A 428 25.53 -19.98 -25.27
C TYR A 428 25.38 -21.44 -25.70
N GLY A 429 26.48 -22.19 -25.71
CA GLY A 429 26.50 -23.61 -26.08
C GLY A 429 26.18 -23.89 -27.57
N VAL A 430 26.05 -22.84 -28.38
CA VAL A 430 25.79 -22.89 -29.84
C VAL A 430 26.69 -21.87 -30.54
N THR A 431 26.94 -22.07 -31.84
CA THR A 431 27.66 -21.08 -32.64
C THR A 431 26.79 -19.82 -32.78
N PRO A 432 27.35 -18.62 -32.54
CA PRO A 432 26.58 -17.38 -32.60
C PRO A 432 26.05 -17.12 -34.02
N ASP A 433 24.75 -16.82 -34.13
CA ASP A 433 24.04 -16.55 -35.38
C ASP A 433 22.91 -15.53 -35.12
N ALA A 434 23.21 -14.26 -35.43
CA ALA A 434 22.27 -13.15 -35.21
C ALA A 434 21.02 -13.23 -36.10
N PHE A 435 21.10 -13.82 -37.30
CA PHE A 435 19.95 -13.94 -38.19
C PHE A 435 18.95 -14.96 -37.67
N ARG A 436 19.45 -16.11 -37.20
CA ARG A 436 18.59 -17.09 -36.51
C ARG A 436 17.99 -16.50 -35.25
N ALA A 437 18.79 -15.78 -34.45
CA ALA A 437 18.30 -15.13 -33.25
C ALA A 437 17.13 -14.17 -33.54
N ALA A 438 17.28 -13.29 -34.55
CA ALA A 438 16.22 -12.38 -34.97
C ALA A 438 14.94 -13.11 -35.43
N SER A 439 15.08 -14.24 -36.14
CA SER A 439 13.93 -15.04 -36.55
C SER A 439 13.15 -15.62 -35.36
N TYR A 440 13.85 -16.10 -34.34
CA TYR A 440 13.22 -16.61 -33.12
C TYR A 440 12.59 -15.48 -32.28
N PHE A 441 13.26 -14.33 -32.16
CA PHE A 441 12.68 -13.17 -31.49
C PHE A 441 11.41 -12.67 -32.18
N ARG A 442 11.38 -12.69 -33.52
CA ARG A 442 10.17 -12.33 -34.27
C ARG A 442 9.01 -13.28 -33.96
N SER A 443 9.24 -14.60 -34.00
CA SER A 443 8.19 -15.58 -33.66
C SER A 443 7.66 -15.44 -32.23
N ALA A 444 8.52 -15.04 -31.28
CA ALA A 444 8.11 -14.78 -29.91
C ALA A 444 7.39 -13.43 -29.75
N ALA A 445 7.83 -12.40 -30.49
CA ALA A 445 7.18 -11.09 -30.51
C ALA A 445 5.79 -11.13 -31.16
N ASP A 446 5.57 -11.99 -32.16
CA ASP A 446 4.25 -12.25 -32.75
C ASP A 446 3.26 -12.89 -31.74
N GLN A 447 3.75 -13.33 -30.56
CA GLN A 447 2.96 -13.82 -29.42
C GLN A 447 2.95 -12.81 -28.25
N ASP A 448 3.24 -11.53 -28.52
CA ASP A 448 3.28 -10.43 -27.54
C ASP A 448 4.27 -10.67 -26.38
N PHE A 449 5.39 -11.36 -26.62
CA PHE A 449 6.39 -11.61 -25.58
C PHE A 449 7.31 -10.39 -25.36
N PRO A 450 7.21 -9.67 -24.22
CA PRO A 450 7.81 -8.32 -24.10
C PRO A 450 9.33 -8.30 -24.18
N ALA A 451 10.00 -9.34 -23.65
CA ALA A 451 11.45 -9.44 -23.72
C ALA A 451 11.93 -9.70 -25.16
N ALA A 452 11.17 -10.42 -25.98
CA ALA A 452 11.51 -10.62 -27.38
C ALA A 452 11.28 -9.35 -28.21
N GLU A 453 10.17 -8.65 -27.98
CA GLU A 453 9.90 -7.35 -28.59
C GLU A 453 11.01 -6.35 -28.27
N THR A 454 11.47 -6.30 -27.01
CA THR A 454 12.57 -5.41 -26.59
C THR A 454 13.88 -5.75 -27.32
N ARG A 455 14.22 -7.05 -27.44
CA ARG A 455 15.43 -7.47 -28.17
C ARG A 455 15.33 -7.20 -29.66
N LEU A 456 14.16 -7.41 -30.25
CA LEU A 456 13.92 -7.13 -31.66
C LEU A 456 13.98 -5.62 -31.95
N GLY A 457 13.41 -4.80 -31.07
CA GLY A 457 13.52 -3.35 -31.12
C GLY A 457 14.98 -2.88 -31.04
N ALA A 458 15.78 -3.46 -30.15
CA ALA A 458 17.22 -3.17 -30.07
C ALA A 458 17.97 -3.54 -31.37
N LEU A 459 17.66 -4.69 -31.97
CA LEU A 459 18.25 -5.10 -33.25
C LEU A 459 17.89 -4.13 -34.40
N PHE A 460 16.65 -3.65 -34.46
CA PHE A 460 16.24 -2.65 -35.45
C PHE A 460 16.89 -1.29 -35.19
N LEU A 461 17.05 -0.91 -33.93
CA LEU A 461 17.74 0.32 -33.55
C LEU A 461 19.22 0.29 -33.98
N ASP A 462 19.90 -0.84 -33.78
CA ASP A 462 21.29 -1.05 -34.22
C ASP A 462 21.44 -0.98 -35.75
N GLN A 463 20.39 -1.36 -36.50
CA GLN A 463 20.33 -1.22 -37.96
C GLN A 463 19.98 0.21 -38.42
N GLY A 464 19.59 1.09 -37.50
CA GLY A 464 19.17 2.46 -37.79
C GLY A 464 17.68 2.63 -38.12
N ASP A 465 16.86 1.58 -38.02
CA ASP A 465 15.39 1.66 -38.20
C ASP A 465 14.70 2.07 -36.89
N VAL A 466 14.80 3.37 -36.60
CA VAL A 466 14.24 3.99 -35.39
C VAL A 466 12.71 3.86 -35.30
N PRO A 467 11.91 4.11 -36.36
CA PRO A 467 10.46 4.01 -36.28
C PRO A 467 9.98 2.61 -35.91
N THR A 468 10.54 1.57 -36.53
CA THR A 468 10.19 0.18 -36.22
C THR A 468 10.65 -0.20 -34.81
N ALA A 469 11.85 0.20 -34.40
CA ALA A 469 12.34 -0.01 -33.05
C ALA A 469 11.43 0.61 -31.99
N THR A 470 11.01 1.87 -32.20
CA THR A 470 10.12 2.60 -31.30
C THR A 470 8.79 1.87 -31.13
N LYS A 471 8.20 1.34 -32.21
CA LYS A 471 6.96 0.55 -32.15
C LYS A 471 7.12 -0.69 -31.28
N TYR A 472 8.20 -1.44 -31.42
CA TYR A 472 8.45 -2.61 -30.59
C TYR A 472 8.70 -2.25 -29.12
N PHE A 473 9.39 -1.15 -28.84
CA PHE A 473 9.55 -0.69 -27.47
C PHE A 473 8.24 -0.21 -26.85
N GLU A 474 7.38 0.48 -27.61
CA GLU A 474 6.04 0.90 -27.16
C GLU A 474 5.14 -0.32 -26.87
N LEU A 475 5.22 -1.40 -27.67
CA LEU A 475 4.53 -2.67 -27.39
C LEU A 475 5.05 -3.31 -26.10
N ALA A 476 6.37 -3.44 -25.95
CA ALA A 476 6.98 -4.04 -24.77
C ALA A 476 6.74 -3.22 -23.49
N ALA A 477 6.63 -1.90 -23.63
CA ALA A 477 6.32 -0.98 -22.52
C ALA A 477 4.90 -1.17 -21.97
N ARG A 478 3.93 -1.59 -22.78
CA ARG A 478 2.56 -1.91 -22.32
C ARG A 478 2.56 -3.02 -21.27
N TRP A 479 3.47 -3.98 -21.41
CA TRP A 479 3.67 -5.08 -20.47
C TRP A 479 4.70 -4.77 -19.37
N GLY A 480 5.18 -3.53 -19.28
CA GLY A 480 6.06 -3.09 -18.21
C GLY A 480 7.52 -3.53 -18.32
N SER A 481 8.02 -3.77 -19.54
CA SER A 481 9.44 -4.13 -19.76
C SER A 481 10.38 -2.98 -19.35
N MET A 482 11.25 -3.23 -18.38
CA MET A 482 12.22 -2.24 -17.88
C MET A 482 13.18 -1.77 -18.99
N GLU A 483 13.78 -2.71 -19.74
CA GLU A 483 14.72 -2.38 -20.81
C GLU A 483 14.02 -1.57 -21.92
N ALA A 484 12.74 -1.84 -22.21
CA ALA A 484 11.99 -1.08 -23.20
C ALA A 484 11.79 0.38 -22.78
N PHE A 485 11.41 0.63 -21.52
CA PHE A 485 11.32 2.00 -20.98
C PHE A 485 12.67 2.72 -21.04
N TYR A 486 13.77 2.02 -20.76
CA TYR A 486 15.10 2.60 -20.87
C TYR A 486 15.44 3.03 -22.31
N TYR A 487 15.17 2.19 -23.31
CA TYR A 487 15.38 2.56 -24.71
C TYR A 487 14.48 3.70 -25.16
N LEU A 488 13.20 3.70 -24.77
CA LEU A 488 12.29 4.83 -25.03
C LEU A 488 12.80 6.12 -24.40
N ALA A 489 13.33 6.05 -23.17
CA ALA A 489 13.94 7.18 -22.50
C ALA A 489 15.15 7.74 -23.27
N GLU A 490 16.06 6.87 -23.72
CA GLU A 490 17.22 7.27 -24.53
C GLU A 490 16.80 7.91 -25.87
N LEU A 491 15.82 7.33 -26.56
CA LEU A 491 15.28 7.88 -27.81
C LEU A 491 14.66 9.27 -27.58
N SER A 492 13.85 9.43 -26.53
CA SER A 492 13.20 10.71 -26.18
C SER A 492 14.19 11.76 -25.68
N ASN A 493 15.23 11.38 -24.93
CA ASN A 493 16.22 12.30 -24.38
C ASN A 493 17.20 12.80 -25.45
N ASN A 494 17.62 11.91 -26.36
CA ASN A 494 18.53 12.26 -27.44
C ASN A 494 17.81 12.87 -28.65
N GLY A 495 16.47 12.75 -28.72
CA GLY A 495 15.68 13.25 -29.85
C GLY A 495 15.90 12.43 -31.13
N VAL A 496 16.03 11.12 -30.99
CA VAL A 496 16.24 10.19 -32.11
C VAL A 496 14.88 9.77 -32.66
N GLY A 497 14.59 10.08 -33.92
CA GLY A 497 13.31 9.80 -34.59
C GLY A 497 12.17 10.77 -34.29
N ARG A 498 12.17 11.43 -33.12
CA ARG A 498 11.23 12.49 -32.73
C ARG A 498 11.99 13.67 -32.11
N LYS A 499 11.33 14.81 -31.88
CA LYS A 499 11.95 15.93 -31.14
C LYS A 499 12.29 15.51 -29.71
N ARG A 500 13.34 16.10 -29.13
CA ARG A 500 13.73 15.88 -27.74
C ARG A 500 12.58 16.27 -26.80
N HIS A 501 12.19 15.36 -25.92
CA HIS A 501 11.14 15.56 -24.92
C HIS A 501 11.65 15.16 -23.52
N CYS A 502 12.21 16.13 -22.80
CA CYS A 502 12.79 15.91 -21.46
C CYS A 502 11.77 15.38 -20.44
N ALA A 503 10.53 15.87 -20.44
CA ALA A 503 9.51 15.44 -19.47
C ALA A 503 9.15 13.94 -19.64
N MET A 504 8.97 13.50 -20.88
CA MET A 504 8.71 12.09 -21.21
C MET A 504 9.92 11.21 -20.87
N ALA A 505 11.13 11.67 -21.22
CA ALA A 505 12.35 10.95 -20.87
C ALA A 505 12.51 10.81 -19.34
N ALA A 506 12.24 11.86 -18.57
CA ALA A 506 12.29 11.81 -17.11
C ALA A 506 11.29 10.79 -16.54
N SER A 507 10.06 10.73 -17.06
CA SER A 507 9.08 9.73 -16.62
C SER A 507 9.52 8.30 -16.94
N TYR A 508 10.10 8.05 -18.13
CA TYR A 508 10.57 6.72 -18.49
C TYR A 508 11.80 6.30 -17.68
N TYR A 509 12.79 7.18 -17.48
CA TYR A 509 13.92 6.88 -16.61
C TYR A 509 13.48 6.69 -15.16
N LYS A 510 12.49 7.46 -14.67
CA LYS A 510 11.90 7.26 -13.34
C LYS A 510 11.34 5.84 -13.20
N MET A 511 10.56 5.36 -14.17
CA MET A 511 10.01 3.99 -14.13
C MET A 511 11.10 2.91 -14.08
N VAL A 512 12.22 3.13 -14.78
CA VAL A 512 13.39 2.21 -14.76
C VAL A 512 14.11 2.27 -13.42
N ALA A 513 14.38 3.49 -12.92
CA ALA A 513 15.06 3.74 -11.67
C ALA A 513 14.28 3.12 -10.50
N GLU A 514 12.98 3.41 -10.39
CA GLU A 514 12.15 2.90 -9.28
C GLU A 514 12.10 1.38 -9.23
N ARG A 515 12.17 0.69 -10.37
CA ARG A 515 12.09 -0.78 -10.43
C ARG A 515 13.37 -1.49 -9.97
N ALA A 516 14.50 -0.80 -9.87
CA ALA A 516 15.76 -1.36 -9.34
C ALA A 516 15.92 -1.10 -7.83
N GLU A 517 14.90 -1.50 -7.08
CA GLU A 517 14.77 -1.26 -5.64
C GLU A 517 15.96 -1.81 -4.83
N ALA A 518 16.48 -2.98 -5.23
CA ALA A 518 17.59 -3.66 -4.56
C ALA A 518 18.88 -2.83 -4.47
N ILE A 519 19.08 -1.83 -5.34
CA ILE A 519 20.34 -1.06 -5.38
C ILE A 519 20.34 0.13 -4.43
N HIS A 520 19.18 0.76 -4.23
CA HIS A 520 19.12 2.09 -3.61
C HIS A 520 17.96 2.26 -2.62
N SER A 521 16.87 1.50 -2.77
CA SER A 521 15.72 1.63 -1.88
C SER A 521 16.00 1.04 -0.49
N SER A 522 15.24 1.51 0.48
CA SER A 522 15.25 1.04 1.87
C SER A 522 13.94 0.32 2.23
N PHE A 523 13.21 -0.20 1.24
CA PHE A 523 11.91 -0.85 1.45
C PHE A 523 12.03 -2.16 2.22
N GLU A 524 13.03 -2.99 1.91
CA GLU A 524 13.24 -4.26 2.62
C GLU A 524 13.41 -4.05 4.13
N GLU A 525 14.27 -3.11 4.52
CA GLU A 525 14.48 -2.73 5.93
C GLU A 525 13.21 -2.14 6.57
N ALA A 526 12.44 -1.35 5.81
CA ALA A 526 11.20 -0.75 6.29
C ALA A 526 10.10 -1.80 6.50
N ASN A 527 9.91 -2.70 5.53
CA ASN A 527 8.89 -3.74 5.54
C ASN A 527 9.19 -4.77 6.64
N THR A 528 10.43 -5.23 6.76
CA THR A 528 10.83 -6.15 7.84
C THR A 528 10.61 -5.55 9.22
N ALA A 529 10.93 -4.26 9.41
CA ALA A 529 10.66 -3.56 10.66
C ALA A 529 9.15 -3.40 10.91
N TYR A 530 8.36 -3.10 9.88
CA TYR A 530 6.91 -2.97 9.98
C TYR A 530 6.24 -4.30 10.33
N GLU A 531 6.62 -5.39 9.67
CA GLU A 531 6.15 -6.76 9.93
C GLU A 531 6.51 -7.22 11.35
N SER A 532 7.68 -6.81 11.87
CA SER A 532 8.08 -7.07 13.25
C SER A 532 7.29 -6.27 14.32
N GLY A 533 6.47 -5.31 13.89
CA GLY A 533 5.68 -4.43 14.76
C GLY A 533 6.42 -3.18 15.25
N ASP A 534 7.71 -3.02 14.94
CA ASP A 534 8.50 -1.84 15.30
C ASP A 534 8.27 -0.69 14.31
N LYS A 535 7.15 0.02 14.51
CA LYS A 535 6.74 1.16 13.69
C LYS A 535 7.73 2.34 13.75
N GLU A 536 8.45 2.51 14.85
CA GLU A 536 9.44 3.59 14.97
C GLU A 536 10.67 3.31 14.10
N ARG A 537 11.13 2.06 14.09
CA ARG A 537 12.23 1.63 13.24
C ARG A 537 11.82 1.60 11.77
N ALA A 538 10.59 1.22 11.45
CA ALA A 538 10.06 1.22 10.09
C ALA A 538 9.95 2.63 9.48
N LEU A 539 9.67 3.65 10.31
CA LEU A 539 9.48 5.03 9.87
C LEU A 539 10.71 5.60 9.14
N ILE A 540 11.92 5.39 9.68
CA ILE A 540 13.16 5.98 9.16
C ILE A 540 13.48 5.49 7.73
N PRO A 541 13.62 4.19 7.45
CA PRO A 541 13.89 3.68 6.11
C PRO A 541 12.72 3.99 5.15
N ALA A 542 11.47 4.04 5.63
CA ALA A 542 10.35 4.51 4.79
C ALA A 542 10.50 5.99 4.43
N MET A 543 10.89 6.86 5.36
CA MET A 543 11.18 8.27 5.07
C MET A 543 12.32 8.43 4.07
N MET A 544 13.37 7.61 4.16
CA MET A 544 14.49 7.63 3.22
C MET A 544 14.04 7.25 1.80
N ALA A 545 13.18 6.24 1.65
CA ALA A 545 12.58 5.90 0.36
C ALA A 545 11.59 6.99 -0.13
N ALA A 546 10.85 7.62 0.79
CA ALA A 546 9.92 8.69 0.46
C ALA A 546 10.62 9.95 -0.06
N GLU A 547 11.79 10.30 0.49
CA GLU A 547 12.65 11.39 -0.01
C GLU A 547 13.30 11.07 -1.36
N GLN A 548 13.48 9.79 -1.69
CA GLN A 548 13.90 9.36 -3.04
C GLN A 548 12.79 9.50 -4.09
N GLY A 549 11.53 9.70 -3.65
CA GLY A 549 10.40 9.98 -4.55
C GLY A 549 9.42 8.83 -4.75
N TYR A 550 9.62 7.70 -4.07
CA TYR A 550 8.69 6.57 -4.13
C TYR A 550 7.33 6.93 -3.53
N GLU A 551 6.27 6.84 -4.34
CA GLU A 551 4.89 7.12 -3.91
C GLU A 551 4.46 6.19 -2.76
N HIS A 552 4.69 4.88 -2.88
CA HIS A 552 4.36 3.89 -1.83
C HIS A 552 5.00 4.22 -0.49
N ALA A 553 6.26 4.70 -0.49
CA ALA A 553 6.93 5.11 0.73
C ALA A 553 6.33 6.40 1.32
N GLN A 554 5.94 7.35 0.48
CA GLN A 554 5.30 8.59 0.92
C GLN A 554 3.96 8.30 1.61
N SER A 555 3.12 7.47 1.00
CA SER A 555 1.87 7.04 1.64
C SER A 555 2.11 6.20 2.90
N ASN A 556 3.12 5.33 2.94
CA ASN A 556 3.49 4.56 4.14
C ASN A 556 3.92 5.43 5.32
N VAL A 557 4.78 6.43 5.07
CA VAL A 557 5.21 7.38 6.10
C VAL A 557 4.03 8.18 6.61
N ALA A 558 3.20 8.71 5.70
CA ALA A 558 2.02 9.46 6.08
C ALA A 558 1.04 8.60 6.91
N PHE A 559 0.83 7.35 6.52
CA PHE A 559 0.00 6.38 7.22
C PHE A 559 0.50 6.04 8.62
N LEU A 560 1.82 5.93 8.83
CA LEU A 560 2.40 5.71 10.16
C LEU A 560 2.28 6.95 11.07
N LEU A 561 2.44 8.14 10.51
CA LEU A 561 2.37 9.40 11.23
C LEU A 561 0.94 9.85 11.53
N ASP A 562 -0.05 9.34 10.79
CA ASP A 562 -1.45 9.73 10.95
C ASP A 562 -1.99 9.36 12.34
N GLU A 563 -2.45 10.39 13.07
CA GLU A 563 -2.96 10.27 14.44
C GLU A 563 -4.44 9.84 14.48
N GLN A 564 -5.21 10.12 13.43
CA GLN A 564 -6.68 10.02 13.40
C GLN A 564 -7.18 8.79 12.65
N ARG A 565 -6.80 7.59 13.12
CA ARG A 565 -7.26 6.32 12.49
C ARG A 565 -8.71 5.96 12.84
N SER A 566 -9.24 6.42 13.98
CA SER A 566 -10.63 6.17 14.35
C SER A 566 -11.31 7.43 14.90
N LEU A 567 -12.55 7.68 14.46
CA LEU A 567 -13.40 8.76 14.97
C LEU A 567 -13.80 8.53 16.44
N VAL A 568 -13.84 7.27 16.87
CA VAL A 568 -14.13 6.84 18.24
C VAL A 568 -12.97 5.97 18.71
N SER A 569 -12.12 6.50 19.59
CA SER A 569 -11.10 5.69 20.25
C SER A 569 -11.77 4.83 21.32
N LEU A 570 -11.74 3.51 21.19
CA LEU A 570 -12.27 2.61 22.25
C LEU A 570 -11.58 2.86 23.60
N ASP A 571 -10.34 3.35 23.57
CA ASP A 571 -9.56 3.79 24.74
C ASP A 571 -10.20 4.95 25.52
N SER A 572 -11.06 5.77 24.91
CA SER A 572 -11.78 6.83 25.63
C SER A 572 -13.03 6.33 26.34
N ILE A 573 -13.52 5.14 25.99
CA ILE A 573 -14.76 4.55 26.53
C ILE A 573 -14.45 3.61 27.70
N LEU A 574 -13.27 2.98 27.73
CA LEU A 574 -12.82 2.09 28.79
C LEU A 574 -11.98 2.83 29.85
N PRO A 575 -12.56 3.21 31.02
CA PRO A 575 -11.78 3.79 32.11
C PRO A 575 -10.83 2.73 32.69
N GLY A 576 -9.52 2.87 32.44
CA GLY A 576 -8.48 2.00 32.99
C GLY A 576 -7.56 1.35 31.96
N ALA A 577 -7.90 1.39 30.67
CA ALA A 577 -6.96 1.05 29.61
C ALA A 577 -5.88 2.15 29.58
N ALA A 578 -4.67 1.82 30.04
CA ALA A 578 -3.54 2.74 29.98
C ALA A 578 -3.34 3.16 28.53
N LYS A 579 -3.53 4.47 28.24
CA LYS A 579 -3.20 5.07 26.94
C LYS A 579 -1.76 4.67 26.60
N LYS A 580 -1.56 3.72 25.69
CA LYS A 580 -0.23 3.44 25.14
C LYS A 580 0.20 4.73 24.42
N SER A 581 1.04 5.53 25.08
CA SER A 581 1.49 6.81 24.52
C SER A 581 2.24 6.50 23.24
N ARG A 582 1.76 7.02 22.10
CA ARG A 582 2.47 6.93 20.83
C ARG A 582 3.87 7.53 21.00
N PRO A 583 4.90 6.88 20.43
CA PRO A 583 6.26 7.40 20.42
C PRO A 583 6.34 8.84 19.91
N ALA A 584 7.26 9.63 20.46
CA ALA A 584 7.45 11.02 20.07
C ALA A 584 7.78 11.19 18.57
N LEU A 585 8.52 10.24 17.98
CA LEU A 585 8.86 10.24 16.55
C LEU A 585 7.65 10.08 15.63
N LEU A 586 6.61 9.39 16.08
CA LEU A 586 5.40 9.14 15.30
C LEU A 586 4.35 10.25 15.43
N ARG A 587 4.57 11.23 16.31
CA ARG A 587 3.62 12.33 16.60
C ARG A 587 3.98 13.57 15.80
N ASN A 588 3.72 13.53 14.50
CA ASN A 588 3.98 14.66 13.62
C ASN A 588 2.96 14.76 12.47
N ALA A 589 1.77 15.32 12.79
CA ALA A 589 0.70 15.52 11.82
C ALA A 589 1.09 16.46 10.67
N ALA A 590 1.92 17.49 10.93
CA ALA A 590 2.38 18.40 9.88
C ALA A 590 3.28 17.68 8.85
N LEU A 591 4.14 16.76 9.31
CA LEU A 591 4.94 15.92 8.42
C LEU A 591 4.07 14.90 7.68
N ALA A 592 3.06 14.33 8.34
CA ALA A 592 2.09 13.45 7.69
C ALA A 592 1.40 14.14 6.51
N LEU A 593 0.91 15.38 6.70
CA LEU A 593 0.28 16.18 5.65
C LEU A 593 1.22 16.38 4.45
N ILE A 594 2.50 16.69 4.70
CA ILE A 594 3.48 16.89 3.63
C ILE A 594 3.62 15.63 2.78
N TYR A 595 3.70 14.46 3.41
CA TYR A 595 3.82 13.20 2.68
C TYR A 595 2.52 12.79 1.99
N TRP A 596 1.35 13.06 2.60
CA TRP A 596 0.06 12.91 1.90
C TRP A 596 -0.02 13.79 0.66
N THR A 597 0.39 15.06 0.73
CA THR A 597 0.43 15.95 -0.42
C THR A 597 1.38 15.47 -1.51
N ARG A 598 2.57 14.96 -1.13
CA ARG A 598 3.55 14.43 -2.10
C ARG A 598 3.02 13.18 -2.81
N SER A 599 2.40 12.27 -2.06
CA SER A 599 1.75 11.07 -2.58
C SER A 599 0.57 11.43 -3.49
N ALA A 600 -0.29 12.37 -3.08
CA ALA A 600 -1.42 12.86 -3.88
C ALA A 600 -0.97 13.48 -5.22
N LYS A 601 0.13 14.24 -5.23
CA LYS A 601 0.73 14.77 -6.48
C LYS A 601 1.23 13.68 -7.42
N GLN A 602 1.48 12.47 -6.92
CA GLN A 602 1.83 11.29 -7.71
C GLN A 602 0.59 10.42 -8.05
N ALA A 603 -0.60 11.03 -8.02
CA ALA A 603 -1.88 10.41 -8.36
C ALA A 603 -2.36 9.32 -7.40
N ASN A 604 -1.94 9.34 -6.14
CA ASN A 604 -2.58 8.53 -5.10
C ASN A 604 -3.89 9.21 -4.64
N ILE A 605 -5.00 8.52 -4.87
CA ILE A 605 -6.37 9.03 -4.66
C ILE A 605 -6.72 9.08 -3.17
N ASP A 606 -6.41 8.03 -2.41
CA ASP A 606 -6.69 7.99 -0.97
C ASP A 606 -5.87 9.05 -0.22
N SER A 607 -4.63 9.30 -0.70
CA SER A 607 -3.79 10.39 -0.19
C SER A 607 -4.38 11.78 -0.47
N LEU A 608 -5.03 11.96 -1.63
CA LEU A 608 -5.70 13.20 -2.02
C LEU A 608 -6.92 13.48 -1.15
N ILE A 609 -7.71 12.45 -0.84
CA ILE A 609 -8.86 12.57 0.08
C ILE A 609 -8.37 12.86 1.50
N LYS A 610 -7.32 12.16 1.98
CA LYS A 610 -6.72 12.44 3.30
C LYS A 610 -6.16 13.85 3.39
N MET A 611 -5.54 14.36 2.33
CA MET A 611 -5.11 15.75 2.28
C MET A 611 -6.29 16.71 2.46
N GLY A 612 -7.44 16.42 1.86
CA GLY A 612 -8.70 17.14 2.09
C GLY A 612 -9.16 17.07 3.54
N ASP A 613 -9.13 15.89 4.16
CA ASP A 613 -9.52 15.69 5.57
C ASP A 613 -8.63 16.50 6.52
N TYR A 614 -7.33 16.60 6.22
CA TYR A 614 -6.39 17.41 7.00
C TYR A 614 -6.70 18.90 6.90
N TYR A 615 -7.03 19.39 5.70
CA TYR A 615 -7.48 20.77 5.51
C TYR A 615 -8.81 21.04 6.21
N LEU A 616 -9.75 20.10 6.17
CA LEU A 616 -11.05 20.23 6.83
C LEU A 616 -10.92 20.23 8.37
N SER A 617 -10.12 19.33 8.91
CA SER A 617 -9.94 19.17 10.37
C SER A 617 -9.00 20.20 10.99
N GLY A 618 -8.12 20.84 10.21
CA GLY A 618 -7.06 21.71 10.73
C GLY A 618 -6.01 20.93 11.52
N THR A 619 -5.70 19.70 11.11
CA THR A 619 -4.66 18.88 11.73
C THR A 619 -3.29 19.21 11.16
N GLY A 620 -2.39 19.72 12.00
CA GLY A 620 -1.05 20.14 11.56
C GLY A 620 -1.02 21.41 10.71
N ILE A 621 -2.17 21.99 10.35
CA ILE A 621 -2.33 23.26 9.62
C ILE A 621 -3.61 23.97 10.07
N ALA A 622 -3.79 25.26 9.75
CA ALA A 622 -5.06 25.94 9.96
C ALA A 622 -6.16 25.32 9.08
N ALA A 623 -7.36 25.17 9.64
CA ALA A 623 -8.51 24.61 8.92
C ALA A 623 -8.89 25.50 7.74
N ASP A 624 -9.07 24.88 6.57
CA ASP A 624 -9.40 25.53 5.31
C ASP A 624 -10.35 24.65 4.51
N ALA A 625 -11.65 24.94 4.64
CA ALA A 625 -12.71 24.14 4.03
C ALA A 625 -12.75 24.29 2.50
N GLU A 626 -12.30 25.43 1.94
CA GLU A 626 -12.29 25.66 0.49
C GLU A 626 -11.23 24.80 -0.17
N LYS A 627 -10.03 24.71 0.42
CA LYS A 627 -9.02 23.76 -0.07
C LYS A 627 -9.50 22.31 0.06
N ALA A 628 -10.18 21.96 1.15
CA ALA A 628 -10.75 20.63 1.30
C ALA A 628 -11.76 20.29 0.19
N SER A 629 -12.68 21.21 -0.15
CA SER A 629 -13.67 20.98 -1.22
C SER A 629 -12.99 20.75 -2.57
N THR A 630 -11.94 21.53 -2.90
CA THR A 630 -11.19 21.32 -4.14
C THR A 630 -10.53 19.94 -4.20
N CYS A 631 -9.98 19.44 -3.08
CA CYS A 631 -9.38 18.11 -3.02
C CYS A 631 -10.43 17.03 -3.30
N TYR A 632 -11.59 17.10 -2.64
CA TYR A 632 -12.65 16.11 -2.87
C TYR A 632 -13.25 16.20 -4.27
N HIS A 633 -13.44 17.39 -4.83
CA HIS A 633 -13.86 17.55 -6.23
C HIS A 633 -12.88 16.90 -7.19
N THR A 634 -11.58 17.14 -7.02
CA THR A 634 -10.57 16.52 -7.88
C THR A 634 -10.55 14.99 -7.74
N ALA A 635 -10.71 14.45 -6.53
CA ALA A 635 -10.79 13.01 -6.30
C ALA A 635 -12.08 12.37 -6.86
N ALA A 636 -13.20 13.10 -6.80
CA ALA A 636 -14.48 12.68 -7.34
C ALA A 636 -14.48 12.65 -8.88
N GLU A 637 -14.05 13.74 -9.53
CA GLU A 637 -14.09 13.89 -10.98
C GLU A 637 -13.00 13.10 -11.71
N ALA A 638 -11.75 13.15 -11.23
CA ALA A 638 -10.64 12.52 -11.92
C ALA A 638 -10.56 11.00 -11.69
N HIS A 639 -11.12 10.51 -10.59
CA HIS A 639 -10.86 9.16 -10.10
C HIS A 639 -12.09 8.39 -9.63
N TYR A 640 -13.29 8.98 -9.68
CA TYR A 640 -14.56 8.34 -9.32
C TYR A 640 -14.57 7.68 -7.93
N SER A 641 -13.97 8.34 -6.92
CA SER A 641 -13.95 7.81 -5.55
C SER A 641 -15.30 7.96 -4.83
N ALA A 642 -15.85 6.84 -4.35
CA ALA A 642 -17.08 6.80 -3.56
C ALA A 642 -16.97 7.64 -2.27
N GLN A 643 -15.83 7.55 -1.57
CA GLN A 643 -15.57 8.32 -0.35
C GLN A 643 -15.53 9.83 -0.62
N ALA A 644 -14.94 10.26 -1.74
CA ALA A 644 -14.90 11.67 -2.12
C ALA A 644 -16.32 12.20 -2.42
N TYR A 645 -17.15 11.44 -3.13
CA TYR A 645 -18.55 11.79 -3.38
C TYR A 645 -19.35 11.90 -2.08
N TRP A 646 -19.17 10.96 -1.16
CA TRP A 646 -19.83 11.02 0.15
C TRP A 646 -19.39 12.26 0.95
N ASN A 647 -18.08 12.58 0.97
CA ASN A 647 -17.54 13.77 1.63
C ASN A 647 -18.12 15.06 1.03
N LEU A 648 -18.22 15.18 -0.30
CA LEU A 648 -18.85 16.32 -0.96
C LEU A 648 -20.34 16.44 -0.61
N GLY A 649 -21.07 15.31 -0.59
CA GLY A 649 -22.46 15.28 -0.15
C GLY A 649 -22.63 15.80 1.28
N TRP A 650 -21.73 15.42 2.18
CA TRP A 650 -21.69 15.92 3.56
C TRP A 650 -21.38 17.42 3.65
N MET A 651 -20.50 17.94 2.79
CA MET A 651 -20.19 19.38 2.73
C MET A 651 -21.41 20.20 2.30
N HIS A 652 -22.11 19.77 1.25
CA HIS A 652 -23.35 20.39 0.79
C HIS A 652 -24.51 20.27 1.80
N GLU A 653 -24.60 19.15 2.54
CA GLU A 653 -25.60 18.98 3.59
C GLU A 653 -25.42 19.99 4.73
N ASN A 654 -24.17 20.29 5.10
CA ASN A 654 -23.86 21.15 6.25
C ASN A 654 -23.54 22.60 5.89
N GLY A 655 -23.42 22.94 4.60
CA GLY A 655 -23.04 24.27 4.15
C GLY A 655 -21.58 24.62 4.50
N VAL A 656 -20.67 23.65 4.43
CA VAL A 656 -19.24 23.83 4.75
C VAL A 656 -18.47 24.08 3.47
N ALA A 657 -17.87 25.27 3.32
CA ALA A 657 -17.21 25.80 2.11
C ALA A 657 -18.10 25.97 0.87
N VAL A 658 -19.26 25.33 0.81
CA VAL A 658 -20.26 25.49 -0.24
C VAL A 658 -21.60 25.84 0.41
N ASP A 659 -22.47 26.51 -0.34
CA ASP A 659 -23.83 26.80 0.11
C ASP A 659 -24.60 25.51 0.42
N GLN A 660 -25.43 25.57 1.46
CA GLN A 660 -26.20 24.44 1.91
C GLN A 660 -27.29 24.08 0.88
N ASP A 661 -27.18 22.88 0.29
CA ASP A 661 -28.10 22.40 -0.73
C ASP A 661 -28.36 20.88 -0.56
N PHE A 662 -29.60 20.56 -0.15
CA PHE A 662 -30.01 19.17 0.07
C PHE A 662 -30.21 18.39 -1.23
N HIS A 663 -30.52 19.04 -2.36
CA HIS A 663 -30.65 18.36 -3.65
C HIS A 663 -29.28 17.92 -4.16
N MET A 664 -28.30 18.82 -4.10
CA MET A 664 -26.92 18.48 -4.47
C MET A 664 -26.34 17.45 -3.51
N ALA A 665 -26.59 17.55 -2.20
CA ALA A 665 -26.16 16.55 -1.24
C ALA A 665 -26.72 15.16 -1.57
N LYS A 666 -28.03 15.06 -1.86
CA LYS A 666 -28.67 13.81 -2.30
C LYS A 666 -28.00 13.25 -3.56
N ARG A 667 -27.79 14.10 -4.58
CA ARG A 667 -27.16 13.69 -5.84
C ARG A 667 -25.79 13.08 -5.63
N TYR A 668 -24.95 13.69 -4.78
CA TYR A 668 -23.63 13.14 -4.48
C TYR A 668 -23.69 11.85 -3.68
N TYR A 669 -24.64 11.72 -2.75
CA TYR A 669 -24.87 10.45 -2.06
C TYR A 669 -25.33 9.33 -3.00
N ASP A 670 -26.23 9.64 -3.93
CA ASP A 670 -26.67 8.68 -4.96
C ASP A 670 -25.50 8.29 -5.89
N LEU A 671 -24.67 9.25 -6.30
CA LEU A 671 -23.48 9.00 -7.12
C LEU A 671 -22.43 8.14 -6.38
N ALA A 672 -22.25 8.35 -5.06
CA ALA A 672 -21.40 7.49 -4.25
C ALA A 672 -21.88 6.03 -4.28
N LEU A 673 -23.19 5.80 -4.23
CA LEU A 673 -23.79 4.47 -4.33
C LEU A 673 -23.62 3.84 -5.73
N GLU A 674 -23.71 4.64 -6.79
CA GLU A 674 -23.46 4.16 -8.15
C GLU A 674 -21.99 3.76 -8.37
N THR A 675 -21.07 4.42 -7.66
CA THR A 675 -19.63 4.13 -7.78
C THR A 675 -19.19 2.88 -7.02
N SER A 676 -19.72 2.63 -5.81
CA SER A 676 -19.40 1.44 -5.04
C SER A 676 -20.65 0.82 -4.41
N PRO A 677 -20.91 -0.48 -4.62
CA PRO A 677 -22.03 -1.18 -3.97
C PRO A 677 -21.84 -1.27 -2.44
N GLU A 678 -20.60 -1.25 -1.96
CA GLU A 678 -20.28 -1.32 -0.52
C GLU A 678 -20.73 -0.05 0.23
N ALA A 679 -20.90 1.07 -0.49
CA ALA A 679 -21.41 2.31 0.07
C ALA A 679 -22.93 2.29 0.38
N TYR A 680 -23.65 1.20 0.09
CA TYR A 680 -25.10 1.10 0.27
C TYR A 680 -25.60 1.52 1.65
N LEU A 681 -25.11 0.88 2.71
CA LEU A 681 -25.59 1.14 4.07
C LEU A 681 -25.26 2.57 4.53
N PRO A 682 -24.00 3.07 4.42
CA PRO A 682 -23.67 4.45 4.78
C PRO A 682 -24.49 5.48 4.02
N VAL A 683 -24.66 5.32 2.70
CA VAL A 683 -25.44 6.25 1.86
C VAL A 683 -26.90 6.27 2.26
N LYS A 684 -27.54 5.11 2.48
CA LYS A 684 -28.95 5.05 2.89
C LYS A 684 -29.17 5.70 4.26
N LEU A 685 -28.24 5.54 5.20
CA LEU A 685 -28.29 6.22 6.50
C LEU A 685 -28.11 7.74 6.35
N SER A 686 -27.18 8.20 5.50
CA SER A 686 -27.02 9.62 5.19
C SER A 686 -28.28 10.21 4.54
N LEU A 687 -28.90 9.51 3.59
CA LEU A 687 -30.15 9.93 2.94
C LEU A 687 -31.32 9.95 3.94
N LEU A 688 -31.42 8.97 4.84
CA LEU A 688 -32.42 8.97 5.92
C LEU A 688 -32.23 10.17 6.85
N LYS A 689 -30.98 10.43 7.27
CA LYS A 689 -30.63 11.62 8.06
C LYS A 689 -31.00 12.91 7.33
N LEU A 690 -30.68 13.02 6.04
CA LEU A 690 -31.01 14.17 5.21
C LEU A 690 -32.53 14.38 5.13
N ARG A 691 -33.32 13.31 4.95
CA ARG A 691 -34.79 13.35 4.97
C ARG A 691 -35.35 13.79 6.32
N MET A 692 -34.81 13.26 7.43
CA MET A 692 -35.20 13.69 8.78
C MET A 692 -34.91 15.18 9.02
N ARG A 693 -33.76 15.68 8.56
CA ARG A 693 -33.42 17.12 8.63
C ARG A 693 -34.34 17.95 7.74
N GLY A 694 -34.66 17.49 6.54
CA GLY A 694 -35.63 18.13 5.65
C GLY A 694 -37.02 18.23 6.27
N TYR A 695 -37.50 17.14 6.90
CA TYR A 695 -38.78 17.12 7.61
C TYR A 695 -38.78 18.07 8.82
N TRP A 696 -37.71 18.09 9.60
CA TRP A 696 -37.56 19.01 10.72
C TRP A 696 -37.54 20.48 10.27
N ASN A 697 -36.85 20.76 9.17
CA ASN A 697 -36.78 22.10 8.59
C ASN A 697 -38.16 22.57 8.08
N TRP A 698 -38.93 21.66 7.46
CA TRP A 698 -40.32 21.92 7.09
C TRP A 698 -41.20 22.22 8.32
N LEU A 699 -41.06 21.44 9.39
CA LEU A 699 -41.82 21.64 10.64
C LEU A 699 -41.48 22.97 11.33
N THR A 700 -40.23 23.41 11.22
CA THR A 700 -39.71 24.63 11.88
C THR A 700 -39.75 25.88 11.00
N ASN A 701 -40.28 25.79 9.76
CA ASN A 701 -40.27 26.86 8.76
C ASN A 701 -38.89 27.50 8.57
N GLY A 702 -37.84 26.69 8.46
CA GLY A 702 -36.50 27.21 8.18
C GLY A 702 -36.27 27.55 6.70
N ASP A 703 -35.25 28.35 6.43
CA ASP A 703 -34.94 28.98 5.12
C ASP A 703 -34.38 28.00 4.05
N ILE A 704 -34.19 26.72 4.38
CA ILE A 704 -33.57 25.75 3.47
C ILE A 704 -34.65 25.11 2.58
N ASN A 705 -34.40 25.01 1.28
CA ASN A 705 -35.31 24.35 0.35
C ASN A 705 -35.49 22.86 0.75
N PRO A 706 -36.70 22.40 1.09
CA PRO A 706 -36.94 20.99 1.36
C PRO A 706 -36.71 20.17 0.10
N ILE A 707 -36.32 18.89 0.27
CA ILE A 707 -36.22 17.93 -0.83
C ILE A 707 -37.62 17.75 -1.42
N GLN A 708 -37.97 18.56 -2.41
CA GLN A 708 -39.12 18.29 -3.25
C GLN A 708 -38.66 17.19 -4.19
N GLU A 709 -39.37 16.06 -4.21
CA GLU A 709 -39.33 15.23 -5.41
C GLU A 709 -39.77 16.15 -6.55
N GLU A 710 -39.08 16.11 -7.70
CA GLU A 710 -39.72 16.60 -8.91
C GLU A 710 -40.97 15.74 -9.07
N GLU A 711 -42.10 16.19 -8.52
CA GLU A 711 -43.39 15.65 -8.85
C GLU A 711 -43.49 15.87 -10.35
N ALA A 712 -43.29 14.81 -11.14
CA ALA A 712 -43.94 14.73 -12.43
C ALA A 712 -45.41 14.95 -12.11
N ALA A 713 -45.90 16.17 -12.29
CA ALA A 713 -47.14 16.65 -11.73
C ALA A 713 -48.25 15.66 -12.10
N LYS A 714 -48.58 14.74 -11.20
CA LYS A 714 -49.72 13.86 -11.42
C LYS A 714 -50.91 14.75 -11.15
N PRO A 715 -51.73 15.09 -12.16
CA PRO A 715 -52.84 16.00 -11.93
C PRO A 715 -53.74 15.40 -10.86
N HIS A 716 -54.18 16.21 -9.89
CA HIS A 716 -55.08 15.74 -8.83
C HIS A 716 -56.35 15.15 -9.46
N ARG A 717 -56.45 13.82 -9.46
CA ARG A 717 -57.62 13.10 -9.98
C ARG A 717 -58.75 13.18 -8.95
N THR A 718 -59.96 13.49 -9.42
CA THR A 718 -61.15 13.44 -8.57
C THR A 718 -61.55 11.99 -8.26
N PHE A 719 -62.27 11.74 -7.15
CA PHE A 719 -62.64 10.37 -6.71
C PHE A 719 -63.36 9.54 -7.79
N LYS A 720 -64.07 10.22 -8.71
CA LYS A 720 -64.74 9.58 -9.85
C LYS A 720 -63.76 9.15 -10.95
N GLU A 721 -62.71 9.94 -11.20
CA GLU A 721 -61.61 9.58 -12.11
C GLU A 721 -60.70 8.51 -11.50
N TRP A 722 -60.59 8.46 -10.17
CA TRP A 722 -59.90 7.40 -9.46
C TRP A 722 -60.63 6.05 -9.60
N ILE A 723 -61.95 6.02 -9.42
CA ILE A 723 -62.75 4.78 -9.61
C ILE A 723 -62.74 4.33 -11.09
N ALA A 724 -62.81 5.27 -12.04
CA ALA A 724 -62.74 4.93 -13.46
C ALA A 724 -61.38 4.32 -13.83
N ALA A 725 -60.28 4.96 -13.39
CA ALA A 725 -58.93 4.43 -13.62
C ALA A 725 -58.66 3.13 -12.86
N PHE A 726 -59.26 2.92 -11.68
CA PHE A 726 -59.14 1.67 -10.92
C PHE A 726 -59.80 0.48 -11.63
N ILE A 727 -60.84 0.73 -12.43
CA ILE A 727 -61.54 -0.31 -13.21
C ILE A 727 -60.86 -0.53 -14.57
N GLU A 728 -60.19 0.48 -15.13
CA GLU A 728 -59.47 0.39 -16.42
C GLU A 728 -58.01 -0.13 -16.30
N ASN A 729 -57.37 -0.02 -15.12
CA ASN A 729 -55.94 -0.31 -14.97
C ASN A 729 -55.56 -1.80 -15.02
N ASP A 730 -56.48 -2.75 -14.82
CA ASP A 730 -56.14 -4.18 -14.89
C ASP A 730 -55.83 -4.64 -16.33
N GLU A 731 -56.31 -3.94 -17.37
CA GLU A 731 -56.02 -4.28 -18.77
C GLU A 731 -54.88 -3.45 -19.38
N GLU A 732 -54.68 -2.20 -18.94
CA GLU A 732 -53.66 -1.29 -19.51
C GLU A 732 -52.25 -1.48 -18.91
N GLU A 733 -52.12 -1.91 -17.64
CA GLU A 733 -50.81 -2.24 -17.04
C GLU A 733 -50.23 -3.54 -17.61
N GLU A 734 -51.06 -4.57 -17.83
CA GLU A 734 -50.60 -5.83 -18.44
C GLU A 734 -50.26 -5.64 -19.94
N ALA A 735 -51.00 -4.76 -20.63
CA ALA A 735 -50.72 -4.39 -22.02
C ALA A 735 -49.47 -3.51 -22.17
N ASN A 736 -49.23 -2.55 -21.28
CA ASN A 736 -48.01 -1.72 -21.30
C ASN A 736 -46.76 -2.49 -20.84
N TYR A 737 -46.90 -3.43 -19.89
CA TYR A 737 -45.83 -4.34 -19.51
C TYR A 737 -45.47 -5.30 -20.65
N ARG A 738 -46.47 -5.89 -21.34
CA ARG A 738 -46.24 -6.68 -22.57
C ARG A 738 -45.68 -5.83 -23.72
N ALA A 739 -46.17 -4.62 -23.94
CA ALA A 739 -45.68 -3.75 -25.00
C ALA A 739 -44.25 -3.25 -24.77
N GLN A 740 -43.84 -3.01 -23.52
CA GLN A 740 -42.45 -2.69 -23.15
C GLN A 740 -41.53 -3.91 -23.31
N LEU A 741 -42.01 -5.12 -23.04
CA LEU A 741 -41.28 -6.37 -23.34
C LEU A 741 -41.13 -6.60 -24.86
N TYR A 742 -42.14 -6.29 -25.67
CA TYR A 742 -42.05 -6.38 -27.13
C TYR A 742 -41.17 -5.28 -27.76
N LYS A 743 -41.22 -4.04 -27.25
CA LYS A 743 -40.33 -2.95 -27.72
C LYS A 743 -38.86 -3.19 -27.36
N ARG A 744 -38.60 -3.74 -26.17
CA ARG A 744 -37.23 -4.09 -25.75
C ARG A 744 -36.66 -5.26 -26.54
N GLY A 745 -37.51 -6.16 -27.07
CA GLY A 745 -37.10 -7.23 -27.98
C GLY A 745 -36.78 -6.75 -29.41
N GLU A 746 -37.49 -5.74 -29.93
CA GLU A 746 -37.21 -5.21 -31.29
C GLU A 746 -36.00 -4.25 -31.31
N ASP A 747 -35.76 -3.47 -30.25
CA ASP A 747 -34.56 -2.62 -30.15
C ASP A 747 -33.26 -3.45 -29.91
N GLU A 748 -33.38 -4.69 -29.40
CA GLU A 748 -32.25 -5.61 -29.21
C GLU A 748 -31.93 -6.47 -30.46
N GLU A 749 -32.83 -6.56 -31.46
CA GLU A 749 -32.54 -7.23 -32.74
C GLU A 749 -31.94 -6.29 -33.81
N ASP A 750 -32.22 -4.99 -33.79
CA ASP A 750 -31.69 -4.04 -34.78
C ASP A 750 -30.28 -3.51 -34.44
N ASP A 751 -29.88 -3.44 -33.16
CA ASP A 751 -28.49 -3.09 -32.79
C ASP A 751 -27.53 -4.30 -32.86
N LEU A 752 -28.05 -5.53 -32.96
CA LEU A 752 -27.25 -6.74 -33.20
C LEU A 752 -26.87 -6.95 -34.68
N MET A 753 -27.42 -6.17 -35.61
CA MET A 753 -27.19 -6.33 -37.06
C MET A 753 -26.33 -5.23 -37.70
N SER A 754 -25.76 -4.29 -36.93
CA SER A 754 -24.88 -3.22 -37.46
C SER A 754 -23.41 -3.25 -36.97
N ALA A 755 -22.92 -4.34 -36.37
CA ALA A 755 -21.51 -4.45 -35.99
C ALA A 755 -20.84 -5.76 -36.45
N GLY A 756 -21.14 -6.19 -37.68
CA GLY A 756 -20.34 -7.20 -38.38
C GLY A 756 -19.17 -6.57 -39.15
N ARG A 757 -17.98 -6.46 -38.53
CA ARG A 757 -16.66 -6.67 -39.18
C ARG A 757 -15.49 -6.46 -38.19
N GLY A 758 -14.94 -7.56 -37.68
CA GLY A 758 -13.56 -7.58 -37.19
C GLY A 758 -13.22 -8.58 -36.08
N LEU A 759 -12.97 -9.83 -36.46
CA LEU A 759 -11.98 -10.77 -35.86
C LEU A 759 -12.34 -11.56 -34.58
N ASP A 760 -12.86 -12.77 -34.80
CA ASP A 760 -12.33 -14.09 -34.38
C ASP A 760 -11.15 -14.16 -33.37
N GLU A 761 -11.35 -14.72 -32.16
CA GLU A 761 -11.02 -16.11 -31.75
C GLU A 761 -10.86 -16.33 -30.21
N ARG A 762 -11.67 -17.27 -29.67
CA ARG A 762 -11.44 -18.30 -28.62
C ARG A 762 -10.92 -17.95 -27.19
N HIS A 763 -11.73 -18.31 -26.18
CA HIS A 763 -11.52 -19.39 -25.17
C HIS A 763 -12.78 -19.45 -24.26
N ASN A 764 -13.70 -20.39 -24.43
CA ASN A 764 -13.81 -21.69 -23.74
C ASN A 764 -13.54 -21.66 -22.22
N HIS A 765 -14.61 -21.66 -21.41
CA HIS A 765 -14.66 -22.45 -20.19
C HIS A 765 -16.07 -22.99 -19.91
N ASP A 766 -16.09 -24.31 -19.88
CA ASP A 766 -17.12 -25.26 -19.47
C ASP A 766 -17.39 -25.16 -17.96
N ASP A 767 -18.67 -25.30 -17.62
CA ASP A 767 -19.27 -26.10 -16.56
C ASP A 767 -18.98 -25.83 -15.07
N GLY A 768 -20.04 -25.40 -14.38
CA GLY A 768 -20.21 -25.42 -12.93
C GLY A 768 -21.67 -25.55 -12.55
N TYR A 769 -22.23 -26.75 -12.70
CA TYR A 769 -23.56 -27.13 -12.22
C TYR A 769 -23.53 -27.20 -10.69
N TYR A 770 -24.11 -26.20 -10.01
CA TYR A 770 -24.64 -26.35 -8.65
C TYR A 770 -26.07 -25.82 -8.61
N ASP A 771 -26.95 -26.76 -8.38
CA ASP A 771 -28.35 -26.65 -8.04
C ASP A 771 -28.43 -26.24 -6.57
N ASP A 772 -28.68 -24.95 -6.28
CA ASP A 772 -29.12 -24.49 -4.97
C ASP A 772 -30.57 -24.04 -5.09
N LEU A 773 -31.45 -24.93 -4.62
CA LEU A 773 -32.85 -24.69 -4.32
C LEU A 773 -32.94 -23.73 -3.11
N ASP A 774 -32.86 -22.43 -3.37
CA ASP A 774 -33.34 -21.44 -2.40
C ASP A 774 -34.85 -21.25 -2.55
N LEU A 775 -35.56 -21.62 -1.48
CA LEU A 775 -37.00 -21.39 -1.32
C LEU A 775 -37.22 -19.89 -1.09
N ASP A 776 -37.54 -19.16 -2.16
CA ASP A 776 -38.11 -17.81 -2.08
C ASP A 776 -39.46 -17.87 -1.35
N ILE A 777 -39.45 -17.50 -0.06
CA ILE A 777 -40.66 -17.10 0.65
C ILE A 777 -40.81 -15.60 0.40
N ASP A 778 -41.85 -15.21 -0.33
CA ASP A 778 -42.16 -13.81 -0.68
C ASP A 778 -41.99 -12.85 0.51
N GLU A 779 -40.96 -12.00 0.43
CA GLU A 779 -40.58 -11.01 1.45
C GLU A 779 -41.72 -10.01 1.77
N SER A 780 -42.64 -9.82 0.83
CA SER A 780 -43.86 -9.01 0.97
C SER A 780 -44.87 -9.57 1.99
N VAL A 781 -44.92 -10.90 2.15
CA VAL A 781 -45.84 -11.56 3.09
C VAL A 781 -45.32 -11.47 4.52
N LEU A 782 -44.00 -11.57 4.70
CA LEU A 782 -43.35 -11.43 5.99
C LEU A 782 -43.48 -10.01 6.54
N GLU A 783 -43.30 -9.00 5.68
CA GLU A 783 -43.41 -7.58 6.05
C GLU A 783 -44.85 -7.21 6.46
N GLY A 784 -45.85 -7.73 5.73
CA GLY A 784 -47.27 -7.58 6.08
C GLY A 784 -47.62 -8.20 7.44
N LEU A 785 -47.08 -9.38 7.76
CA LEU A 785 -47.32 -10.04 9.05
C LEU A 785 -46.68 -9.30 10.22
N ILE A 786 -45.50 -8.70 10.03
CA ILE A 786 -44.82 -7.89 11.05
C ILE A 786 -45.61 -6.61 11.34
N ILE A 787 -46.11 -5.93 10.31
CA ILE A 787 -46.90 -4.70 10.47
C ILE A 787 -48.21 -4.98 11.21
N VAL A 788 -48.91 -6.08 10.88
CA VAL A 788 -50.14 -6.49 11.58
C VAL A 788 -49.84 -6.86 13.05
N GLY A 789 -48.72 -7.53 13.33
CA GLY A 789 -48.28 -7.85 14.68
C GLY A 789 -47.97 -6.60 15.51
N LEU A 790 -47.28 -5.62 14.93
CA LEU A 790 -46.96 -4.35 15.59
C LEU A 790 -48.22 -3.50 15.83
N ALA A 791 -49.15 -3.46 14.87
CA ALA A 791 -50.43 -2.76 15.04
C ALA A 791 -51.29 -3.39 16.16
N ALA A 792 -51.34 -4.72 16.23
CA ALA A 792 -52.08 -5.44 17.28
C ALA A 792 -51.48 -5.21 18.68
N THR A 793 -50.15 -5.20 18.80
CA THR A 793 -49.47 -4.91 20.08
C THR A 793 -49.67 -3.46 20.52
N LEU A 794 -49.64 -2.49 19.60
CA LEU A 794 -49.96 -1.09 19.88
C LEU A 794 -51.41 -0.91 20.35
N LEU A 795 -52.36 -1.62 19.74
CA LEU A 795 -53.77 -1.64 20.16
C LEU A 795 -53.94 -2.20 21.58
N ILE A 796 -53.22 -3.28 21.91
CA ILE A 796 -53.23 -3.87 23.27
C ILE A 796 -52.63 -2.91 24.30
N LEU A 797 -51.53 -2.22 23.95
CA LEU A 797 -50.90 -1.24 24.84
C LEU A 797 -51.77 0.01 25.06
N VAL A 798 -52.45 0.49 24.02
CA VAL A 798 -53.43 1.59 24.13
C VAL A 798 -54.63 1.16 24.96
N TYR A 799 -55.13 -0.06 24.77
CA TYR A 799 -56.21 -0.64 25.57
C TYR A 799 -55.83 -0.78 27.05
N MET A 800 -54.62 -1.28 27.34
CA MET A 800 -54.07 -1.36 28.70
C MET A 800 -53.89 0.02 29.34
N ARG A 801 -53.47 1.03 28.56
CA ARG A 801 -53.34 2.41 29.03
C ARG A 801 -54.71 3.03 29.35
N GLN A 802 -55.72 2.77 28.53
CA GLN A 802 -57.08 3.26 28.74
C GLN A 802 -57.77 2.59 29.94
N GLN A 803 -57.46 1.32 30.21
CA GLN A 803 -57.94 0.60 31.39
C GLN A 803 -57.29 1.09 32.69
N ARG A 804 -56.01 1.49 32.63
CA ARG A 804 -55.27 2.07 33.77
C ARG A 804 -55.75 3.48 34.14
N ASN A 805 -56.25 4.25 33.17
CA ASN A 805 -56.84 5.58 33.40
C ASN A 805 -58.29 5.55 33.94
N ARG A 806 -58.96 4.40 33.98
CA ARG A 806 -60.32 4.27 34.57
C ARG A 806 -60.32 3.97 36.07
N GLN A 807 -59.16 3.81 36.72
CA GLN A 807 -59.05 3.41 38.13
C GLN A 807 -58.37 4.45 39.06
N ARG A 808 -58.47 5.75 38.78
CA ARG A 808 -58.07 6.80 39.74
C ARG A 808 -59.24 7.76 40.04
N PRO A 809 -59.64 7.91 41.32
CA PRO A 809 -60.62 8.91 41.75
C PRO A 809 -60.02 10.33 41.86
N ASP A 810 -60.93 11.31 41.78
CA ASP A 810 -60.76 12.76 41.61
C ASP A 810 -60.02 13.50 42.76
N GLY A 811 -59.45 14.68 42.44
CA GLY A 811 -58.96 15.65 43.44
C GLY A 811 -58.21 16.89 42.88
N GLU A 812 -58.98 17.92 42.52
CA GLU A 812 -58.79 19.40 42.65
C GLU A 812 -57.62 20.21 42.01
N ASN A 813 -57.99 20.97 40.96
CA ASN A 813 -57.85 22.42 40.67
C ASN A 813 -56.84 23.32 41.42
N LEU A 814 -56.05 24.13 40.68
CA LEU A 814 -56.25 25.59 40.47
C LEU A 814 -55.14 26.24 39.59
N ALA A 815 -55.42 27.46 39.16
CA ALA A 815 -55.08 28.08 37.88
C ALA A 815 -54.06 29.24 37.95
N VAL A 816 -53.41 29.49 36.79
CA VAL A 816 -53.09 30.79 36.12
C VAL A 816 -52.13 31.82 36.75
N ALA A 817 -51.13 32.21 35.94
CA ALA A 817 -50.65 33.57 35.56
C ALA A 817 -49.12 33.50 35.29
N GLY A 818 -48.53 33.91 34.17
CA GLY A 818 -48.78 35.09 33.32
C GLY A 818 -47.67 36.11 33.58
N GLY A 819 -46.77 36.36 32.62
CA GLY A 819 -45.72 37.38 32.80
C GLY A 819 -44.67 37.46 31.69
N ASN A 820 -45.00 38.25 30.66
CA ASN A 820 -44.14 38.69 29.55
C ASN A 820 -43.25 39.88 29.98
N GLY A 821 -42.09 40.13 29.34
CA GLY A 821 -41.40 41.42 29.52
C GLY A 821 -39.94 41.53 29.05
N ASN A 822 -39.77 42.14 27.87
CA ASN A 822 -38.53 42.68 27.27
C ASN A 822 -37.66 43.56 28.18
N GLY A 823 -36.37 43.66 27.88
CA GLY A 823 -35.48 44.74 28.36
C GLY A 823 -34.11 44.77 27.66
N VAL A 824 -33.95 45.70 26.72
CA VAL A 824 -32.73 46.09 26.00
C VAL A 824 -31.73 46.79 26.93
N GLY A 825 -30.41 46.64 26.69
CA GLY A 825 -29.37 47.44 27.35
C GLY A 825 -27.99 47.34 26.69
N ASN A 826 -27.65 48.37 25.92
CA ASN A 826 -26.42 48.63 25.18
C ASN A 826 -25.22 48.98 26.10
N GLY A 827 -23.97 48.76 25.66
CA GLY A 827 -22.77 49.19 26.39
C GLY A 827 -21.45 48.94 25.67
N ASN A 828 -21.00 49.94 24.90
CA ASN A 828 -19.74 50.01 24.16
C ASN A 828 -18.56 50.41 25.07
N GLY A 829 -17.33 49.96 24.79
CA GLY A 829 -16.12 50.39 25.52
C GLY A 829 -14.81 50.10 24.76
N VAL A 830 -14.17 51.18 24.28
CA VAL A 830 -12.90 51.24 23.54
C VAL A 830 -11.75 51.61 24.48
N GLY A 831 -10.53 51.07 24.26
CA GLY A 831 -9.29 51.86 24.50
C GLY A 831 -8.04 51.17 25.10
N ASN A 832 -7.09 50.83 24.20
CA ASN A 832 -5.67 51.25 24.19
C ASN A 832 -4.57 50.61 25.11
N GLY A 833 -3.57 49.96 24.47
CA GLY A 833 -2.18 50.47 24.40
C GLY A 833 -1.05 49.89 25.30
N ASN A 834 0.04 49.46 24.63
CA ASN A 834 1.42 49.11 25.07
C ASN A 834 1.68 47.71 25.67
N GLY A 835 2.64 46.87 25.23
CA GLY A 835 3.73 47.01 24.25
C GLY A 835 5.07 46.55 24.85
N PHE A 836 5.52 45.33 24.53
CA PHE A 836 6.89 44.74 24.52
C PHE A 836 6.66 43.24 24.17
N GLY A 837 7.19 42.58 23.15
CA GLY A 837 8.37 42.80 22.32
C GLY A 837 9.16 41.49 22.33
N ASP A 838 8.70 40.46 21.61
CA ASP A 838 9.50 39.26 21.35
C ASP A 838 9.37 38.83 19.88
N ARG A 839 10.51 38.64 19.22
CA ARG A 839 10.65 38.53 17.76
C ARG A 839 10.44 37.08 17.32
N GLY A 840 9.30 36.79 16.69
CA GLY A 840 9.00 35.49 16.08
C GLY A 840 9.39 35.41 14.59
N PHE A 841 10.39 34.57 14.31
CA PHE A 841 10.40 33.48 13.32
C PHE A 841 9.27 33.47 12.25
N PHE A 842 9.58 34.01 11.05
CA PHE A 842 8.92 33.94 9.72
C PHE A 842 8.47 35.29 9.09
N PRO A 843 8.68 35.49 7.76
CA PRO A 843 8.36 36.74 7.04
C PRO A 843 6.85 36.90 6.77
N ARG A 844 6.42 38.13 6.49
CA ARG A 844 5.01 38.54 6.36
C ARG A 844 4.49 38.42 4.92
N PRO A 845 3.16 38.37 4.70
CA PRO A 845 2.55 38.17 3.38
C PRO A 845 2.87 39.34 2.43
N GLY A 846 3.51 39.04 1.30
CA GLY A 846 3.90 40.01 0.27
C GLY A 846 5.27 39.73 -0.37
N ASP A 847 6.09 38.86 0.22
CA ASP A 847 7.39 38.49 -0.34
C ASP A 847 7.26 37.51 -1.53
N PRO A 848 7.93 37.79 -2.68
CA PRO A 848 7.87 36.94 -3.88
C PRO A 848 8.50 35.55 -3.71
N GLU A 849 9.20 35.26 -2.59
CA GLU A 849 9.78 33.94 -2.32
C GLU A 849 8.78 32.92 -1.75
N PHE A 850 7.62 33.34 -1.21
CA PHE A 850 6.59 32.40 -0.75
C PHE A 850 5.90 31.66 -1.91
N ALA A 851 5.82 32.30 -3.08
CA ALA A 851 5.28 31.68 -4.30
C ALA A 851 6.14 30.51 -4.81
N GLN A 852 7.42 30.42 -4.44
CA GLN A 852 8.28 29.31 -4.82
C GLN A 852 8.11 28.06 -3.93
N TRP A 853 7.37 28.16 -2.82
CA TRP A 853 7.15 27.03 -1.91
C TRP A 853 5.76 26.39 -2.05
N ALA A 854 4.78 27.11 -2.61
CA ALA A 854 3.38 26.66 -2.64
C ALA A 854 2.58 26.99 -3.93
N ALA A 855 3.14 27.65 -4.95
CA ALA A 855 2.38 27.99 -6.16
C ALA A 855 2.78 27.12 -7.37
N GLY A 856 1.84 26.27 -7.79
CA GLY A 856 1.85 25.52 -9.04
C GLY A 856 0.46 24.96 -9.26
N GLY A 857 -0.53 25.87 -9.31
CA GLY A 857 -1.93 25.56 -9.55
C GLY A 857 -2.15 24.98 -10.94
N VAL A 858 -3.17 24.13 -10.99
CA VAL A 858 -3.75 23.49 -12.17
C VAL A 858 -4.08 24.53 -13.24
N GLY A 859 -3.63 24.29 -14.47
CA GLY A 859 -3.86 25.18 -15.61
C GLY A 859 -3.31 24.58 -16.91
N HIS A 860 -4.16 23.77 -17.54
CA HIS A 860 -4.05 23.04 -18.82
C HIS A 860 -3.39 21.67 -18.80
#